data_AF-A0A1V5N3V0-F1
#
_entry.id   AF-A0A1V5N3V0-F1
#
_cell.length_a   1.000
_cell.length_b   1.000
_cell.length_c   1.000
_cell.angle_alpha   90.00
_cell.angle_beta   90.00
_cell.angle_gamma   90.00
#
_symmetry.space_group_name_H-M   'P 1'
#
loop_
_entity.id
_entity.type
_entity.pdbx_description
1 polymer ?
#
loop_
_entity_poly.entity_id
_entity_poly.type
_entity_poly.pdbx_seq_one_letter_code
_entity_poly.pdbx_strand_id
1 'polypeptide(L)'
;MQTPAKKRLSKALKNRDGFAIVAELVGGPNFSFAPIQKFLTAFNAGGGKDIPAGFNFVGITNPQSPGGVANIEPSDVHRFLVSKNLLGDLDFIPHISCKDLNADALTSLLAAHRAAGVESVLALTGDKPAVSKGVFELESIGLLDKISRINNDAYLSAKPENLAAAKLFYAGAAVSPFKYNEESQMQQYFKMEKKVARGAKFLITQVGWDWKKSVELMRYLKENNINVPVLGNVYLLSTITPAPRLMHDIKLPGCFVSDELLAKVYSESLNEHIERAAQQIAMYKSIGAAGADVGGVHDYEMFIKILKRAAEIGSDWEKYKDNLCWPARRPFYLYDDAGNKTRLSDYPKTNAHRFFNFMHWSILDPEHKGFHAFKKVMKFFGVDKNKGFFYKSFFMLEKPMKYCLFDCEECGDCYLPENFGLCTIGGCEKGMDNAPCGDSTADGKCGNNLDRICIGDRIYKAAGSEKGGIEKLRKTINKPRIPALEHSASIPNYLFGRDHTMKNAIFNIGEAIHASIPKTGMVMKQLLELGDDCFSKDSPELQYILALIESQAADGADYIAVNIDQFGETDPALAVKLMKEYVKLVRKFGRGVPVCVDSSDDNVLIAGLKEWYDTSEKVQPPLVNSIKVYTMDNMMPLKKHYDFKFIGLLISEAKAATDTVDDLYNLAKTLYDAAMKHGFKAEEIFFDSTVFPLAIDMPMQPGVPGYTYRTFNTIKRIKTDPLLKNCHFSLGVTNSVRDLPARKIGVTRAYVEVAMRYGLDAGIVNAAHHLGNSPADPDLVKLVEAYADLDGSSEKLNVAMQLMGDFCSKNRKPSA
;
A
#
# COMPACT_ATOMS: atom_id res chain seq x y z
N MET A 1 11.74 -10.23 41.38
CA MET A 1 11.40 -8.86 40.97
C MET A 1 10.62 -8.95 39.67
N GLN A 2 9.35 -8.55 39.66
CA GLN A 2 8.62 -8.37 38.38
C GLN A 2 9.33 -7.24 37.61
N THR A 3 9.80 -7.52 36.41
CA THR A 3 10.30 -6.50 35.50
C THR A 3 9.19 -5.47 35.31
N PRO A 4 9.42 -4.16 35.52
CA PRO A 4 8.40 -3.15 35.30
C PRO A 4 7.84 -3.29 33.87
N ALA A 5 6.52 -3.14 33.72
CA ALA A 5 5.87 -3.26 32.43
C ALA A 5 6.45 -2.21 31.47
N LYS A 6 7.01 -2.64 30.33
CA LYS A 6 7.58 -1.73 29.33
C LYS A 6 6.53 -0.72 28.86
N LYS A 7 6.88 0.56 28.90
CA LYS A 7 6.14 1.62 28.22
C LYS A 7 6.24 1.40 26.71
N ARG A 8 5.14 1.69 26.04
CA ARG A 8 4.98 1.55 24.59
C ARG A 8 4.26 2.76 24.06
N LEU A 9 4.83 3.39 23.03
CA LEU A 9 4.19 4.53 22.38
C LEU A 9 2.80 4.12 21.86
N SER A 10 2.69 2.94 21.26
CA SER A 10 1.42 2.38 20.77
C SER A 10 0.32 2.34 21.83
N LYS A 11 0.63 1.90 23.05
CA LYS A 11 -0.33 1.85 24.18
C LYS A 11 -0.67 3.25 24.67
N ALA A 12 0.34 4.10 24.86
CA ALA A 12 0.13 5.46 25.34
C ALA A 12 -0.79 6.26 24.40
N LEU A 13 -0.60 6.13 23.09
CA LEU A 13 -1.44 6.80 22.10
C LEU A 13 -2.84 6.18 21.97
N LYS A 14 -2.97 4.85 22.05
CA LYS A 14 -4.28 4.16 22.00
C LYS A 14 -5.14 4.46 23.22
N ASN A 15 -4.57 4.36 24.42
CA ASN A 15 -5.31 4.54 25.68
C ASN A 15 -5.48 6.01 26.06
N ARG A 16 -4.68 6.91 25.48
CA ARG A 16 -4.54 8.31 25.92
C ARG A 16 -4.17 8.42 27.40
N ASP A 17 -3.26 7.53 27.83
CA ASP A 17 -2.74 7.48 29.20
C ASP A 17 -1.79 8.66 29.45
N GLY A 18 -2.38 9.83 29.74
CA GLY A 18 -1.67 11.11 29.85
C GLY A 18 -1.21 11.66 28.50
N PHE A 19 -0.55 12.82 28.53
CA PHE A 19 0.03 13.42 27.32
C PHE A 19 1.39 12.77 27.03
N ALA A 20 1.49 12.01 25.94
CA ALA A 20 2.70 11.24 25.63
C ALA A 20 3.87 12.17 25.31
N ILE A 21 5.02 11.95 25.92
CA ILE A 21 6.25 12.68 25.66
C ILE A 21 7.31 11.68 25.19
N VAL A 22 7.92 12.00 24.06
CA VAL A 22 9.16 11.36 23.61
C VAL A 22 10.27 12.41 23.51
N ALA A 23 11.52 11.98 23.68
CA ALA A 23 12.68 12.85 23.55
C ALA A 23 13.50 12.43 22.32
N GLU A 24 13.76 13.38 21.42
CA GLU A 24 14.58 13.16 20.24
C GLU A 24 16.06 13.28 20.61
N LEU A 25 16.76 12.15 20.63
CA LEU A 25 18.16 12.06 21.03
C LEU A 25 19.03 11.61 19.87
N VAL A 26 20.10 12.37 19.61
CA VAL A 26 21.04 12.14 18.49
C VAL A 26 22.43 11.82 19.04
N GLY A 27 23.19 11.00 18.29
CA GLY A 27 24.60 10.75 18.57
C GLY A 27 25.40 12.06 18.54
N GLY A 28 26.39 12.17 19.43
CA GLY A 28 27.29 13.31 19.47
C GLY A 28 28.29 13.34 18.31
N PRO A 29 29.07 14.42 18.18
CA PRO A 29 30.14 14.51 17.20
C PRO A 29 31.08 13.30 17.25
N ASN A 30 31.67 12.94 16.10
CA ASN A 30 32.54 11.77 15.96
C ASN A 30 31.89 10.44 16.39
N PHE A 31 30.60 10.27 16.07
CA PHE A 31 29.87 9.02 16.36
C PHE A 31 29.85 8.66 17.86
N SER A 32 29.73 9.66 18.73
CA SER A 32 29.77 9.45 20.18
C SER A 32 28.39 9.13 20.77
N PHE A 33 28.29 8.07 21.58
CA PHE A 33 27.08 7.75 22.35
C PHE A 33 26.89 8.64 23.59
N ALA A 34 27.88 9.47 23.94
CA ALA A 34 27.93 10.19 25.21
C ALA A 34 26.71 11.08 25.50
N PRO A 35 26.15 11.84 24.53
CA PRO A 35 24.97 12.68 24.81
C PRO A 35 23.74 11.84 25.22
N ILE A 36 23.46 10.78 24.48
CA ILE A 36 22.34 9.87 24.74
C ILE A 36 22.55 9.17 26.09
N GLN A 37 23.77 8.69 26.33
CA GLN A 37 24.12 8.05 27.60
C GLN A 37 23.96 9.00 28.79
N LYS A 38 24.45 10.24 28.69
CA LYS A 38 24.34 11.24 29.75
C LYS A 38 22.88 11.52 30.08
N PHE A 39 22.04 11.73 29.06
CA PHE A 39 20.60 11.97 29.23
C PHE A 39 19.93 10.81 29.98
N LEU A 40 20.10 9.57 29.50
CA LEU A 40 19.42 8.41 30.08
C LEU A 40 19.98 8.02 31.46
N THR A 41 21.27 8.25 31.72
CA THR A 41 21.84 8.04 33.05
C THR A 41 21.21 8.99 34.06
N ALA A 42 21.02 10.26 33.70
CA ALA A 42 20.35 11.24 34.55
C ALA A 42 18.86 10.89 34.77
N PHE A 43 18.15 10.46 33.72
CA PHE A 43 16.78 9.96 33.84
C PHE A 43 16.67 8.77 34.82
N ASN A 44 17.56 7.78 34.68
CA ASN A 44 17.57 6.59 35.53
C ASN A 44 17.90 6.92 36.99
N ALA A 45 18.77 7.90 37.24
CA ALA A 45 19.07 8.37 38.60
C ALA A 45 17.85 9.02 39.28
N GLY A 46 17.04 9.78 38.53
CA GLY A 46 15.80 10.38 39.03
C GLY A 46 14.60 9.43 39.07
N GLY A 47 14.70 8.26 38.41
CA GLY A 47 13.63 7.25 38.35
C GLY A 47 12.32 7.76 37.75
N GLY A 48 12.38 8.81 36.91
CA GLY A 48 11.20 9.45 36.30
C GLY A 48 10.28 10.21 37.27
N LYS A 49 10.62 10.35 38.56
CA LYS A 49 9.78 11.04 39.56
C LYS A 49 9.60 12.53 39.28
N ASP A 50 10.50 13.12 38.51
CA ASP A 50 10.47 14.53 38.11
C ASP A 50 9.54 14.84 36.94
N ILE A 51 8.98 13.82 36.29
CA ILE A 51 8.00 14.01 35.21
C ILE A 51 6.71 14.58 35.83
N PRO A 52 6.22 15.75 35.36
CA PRO A 52 5.04 16.36 35.93
C PRO A 52 3.77 15.53 35.74
N ALA A 53 2.83 15.67 36.67
CA ALA A 53 1.53 15.01 36.57
C ALA A 53 0.82 15.33 35.24
N GLY A 54 0.19 14.32 34.65
CA GLY A 54 -0.51 14.45 33.35
C GLY A 54 0.41 14.42 32.12
N PHE A 55 1.72 14.27 32.30
CA PHE A 55 2.68 13.93 31.23
C PHE A 55 3.15 12.48 31.40
N ASN A 56 3.37 11.81 30.29
CA ASN A 56 3.84 10.42 30.26
C ASN A 56 5.09 10.35 29.38
N PHE A 57 6.29 10.30 29.99
CA PHE A 57 7.52 10.08 29.23
C PHE A 57 7.62 8.60 28.83
N VAL A 58 7.35 8.33 27.55
CA VAL A 58 7.12 6.98 27.03
C VAL A 58 8.34 6.38 26.34
N GLY A 59 9.24 7.20 25.80
CA GLY A 59 10.31 6.70 24.96
C GLY A 59 11.25 7.76 24.43
N ILE A 60 12.24 7.31 23.67
CA ILE A 60 13.13 8.18 22.91
C ILE A 60 12.97 7.93 21.41
N THR A 61 12.97 9.01 20.64
CA THR A 61 13.10 8.98 19.18
C THR A 61 14.59 9.12 18.83
N ASN A 62 15.05 8.39 17.82
CA ASN A 62 16.46 8.43 17.40
C ASN A 62 16.58 8.69 15.90
N PRO A 63 16.95 9.93 15.52
CA PRO A 63 17.15 10.31 14.12
C PRO A 63 18.30 9.57 13.44
N GLN A 64 18.04 9.03 12.25
CA GLN A 64 19.04 8.44 11.38
C GLN A 64 19.73 9.53 10.54
N SER A 65 21.00 9.80 10.82
CA SER A 65 21.85 10.73 10.04
C SER A 65 21.16 12.06 9.68
N PRO A 66 20.71 12.85 10.68
CA PRO A 66 19.91 14.06 10.47
C PRO A 66 20.65 15.11 9.63
N GLY A 67 19.92 15.86 8.79
CA GLY A 67 20.50 16.84 7.88
C GLY A 67 21.32 16.23 6.73
N GLY A 68 21.18 14.92 6.49
CA GLY A 68 21.93 14.21 5.46
C GLY A 68 23.41 13.97 5.81
N VAL A 69 23.79 14.17 7.08
CA VAL A 69 25.15 13.95 7.58
C VAL A 69 25.19 12.63 8.34
N ALA A 70 26.18 11.78 8.03
CA ALA A 70 26.35 10.49 8.66
C ALA A 70 26.45 10.62 10.19
N ASN A 71 25.68 9.81 10.90
CA ASN A 71 25.74 9.65 12.35
C ASN A 71 25.63 8.16 12.70
N ILE A 72 25.64 7.82 13.99
CA ILE A 72 25.47 6.44 14.46
C ILE A 72 24.11 5.91 13.99
N GLU A 73 24.10 4.72 13.43
CA GLU A 73 22.87 4.07 12.98
C GLU A 73 21.97 3.74 14.19
N PRO A 74 20.65 3.99 14.11
CA PRO A 74 19.73 3.73 15.22
C PRO A 74 19.75 2.29 15.74
N SER A 75 20.03 1.30 14.89
CA SER A 75 20.19 -0.09 15.34
C SER A 75 21.34 -0.27 16.33
N ASP A 76 22.45 0.46 16.15
CA ASP A 76 23.61 0.37 17.02
C ASP A 76 23.46 1.22 18.28
N VAL A 77 22.76 2.37 18.19
CA VAL A 77 22.28 3.10 19.37
C VAL A 77 21.43 2.19 20.25
N HIS A 78 20.44 1.51 19.68
CA HIS A 78 19.59 0.59 20.44
C HIS A 78 20.42 -0.52 21.12
N ARG A 79 21.32 -1.17 20.39
CA ARG A 79 22.21 -2.21 20.93
C ARG A 79 23.06 -1.68 22.09
N PHE A 80 23.65 -0.50 21.94
CA PHE A 80 24.43 0.14 22.98
C PHE A 80 23.59 0.37 24.25
N LEU A 81 22.40 0.99 24.09
CA LEU A 81 21.51 1.28 25.22
C LEU A 81 21.03 0.03 25.95
N VAL A 82 20.71 -1.03 25.22
CA VAL A 82 20.33 -2.34 25.80
C VAL A 82 21.52 -2.96 26.53
N SER A 83 22.72 -2.94 25.94
CA SER A 83 23.92 -3.52 26.57
C SER A 83 24.32 -2.82 27.87
N LYS A 84 23.97 -1.54 28.00
CA LYS A 84 24.23 -0.73 29.20
C LYS A 84 23.04 -0.66 30.15
N ASN A 85 21.93 -1.34 29.84
CA ASN A 85 20.68 -1.30 30.60
C ASN A 85 20.17 0.15 30.83
N LEU A 86 20.34 1.03 29.84
CA LEU A 86 20.00 2.45 29.96
C LEU A 86 18.55 2.76 29.57
N LEU A 87 17.95 1.94 28.71
CA LEU A 87 16.60 2.18 28.19
C LEU A 87 15.50 1.91 29.26
N GLY A 88 15.77 1.02 30.21
CA GLY A 88 14.81 0.67 31.27
C GLY A 88 13.48 0.19 30.69
N ASP A 89 12.39 0.86 31.07
CA ASP A 89 11.03 0.61 30.59
C ASP A 89 10.64 1.46 29.37
N LEU A 90 11.49 2.39 28.92
CA LEU A 90 11.19 3.29 27.80
C LEU A 90 11.10 2.55 26.46
N ASP A 91 10.27 3.09 25.56
CA ASP A 91 10.23 2.67 24.16
C ASP A 91 11.41 3.28 23.37
N PHE A 92 11.87 2.58 22.34
CA PHE A 92 12.90 3.07 21.43
C PHE A 92 12.31 3.18 20.03
N ILE A 93 12.28 4.39 19.48
CA ILE A 93 11.61 4.71 18.21
C ILE A 93 12.68 5.17 17.20
N PRO A 94 13.27 4.26 16.40
CA PRO A 94 14.21 4.66 15.37
C PRO A 94 13.51 5.39 14.23
N HIS A 95 14.15 6.43 13.72
CA HIS A 95 13.80 7.00 12.43
C HIS A 95 14.40 6.09 11.35
N ILE A 96 13.57 5.62 10.42
CA ILE A 96 13.99 4.81 9.29
C ILE A 96 13.81 5.68 8.03
N SER A 97 14.90 5.98 7.35
CA SER A 97 14.90 6.85 6.17
C SER A 97 15.31 6.11 4.90
N CYS A 98 14.76 6.54 3.76
CA CYS A 98 15.01 5.92 2.45
C CYS A 98 16.15 6.59 1.66
N LYS A 99 16.88 7.53 2.26
CA LYS A 99 17.82 8.40 1.54
C LYS A 99 19.05 7.69 0.99
N ASP A 100 19.52 6.65 1.66
CA ASP A 100 20.78 5.96 1.40
C ASP A 100 20.66 4.43 1.41
N LEU A 101 19.44 3.90 1.54
CA LEU A 101 19.15 2.46 1.56
C LEU A 101 18.19 2.09 0.42
N ASN A 102 18.53 1.04 -0.32
CA ASN A 102 17.63 0.41 -1.29
C ASN A 102 16.55 -0.42 -0.57
N ALA A 103 15.61 -0.99 -1.32
CA ALA A 103 14.53 -1.76 -0.72
C ALA A 103 15.06 -2.93 0.15
N ASP A 104 16.04 -3.69 -0.32
CA ASP A 104 16.54 -4.87 0.41
C ASP A 104 17.28 -4.52 1.69
N ALA A 105 18.05 -3.42 1.68
CA ALA A 105 18.70 -2.91 2.87
C ALA A 105 17.67 -2.43 3.91
N LEU A 106 16.59 -1.79 3.48
CA LEU A 106 15.46 -1.44 4.35
C LEU A 106 14.78 -2.69 4.94
N THR A 107 14.59 -3.77 4.16
CA THR A 107 14.06 -5.05 4.67
C THR A 107 14.94 -5.58 5.79
N SER A 108 16.25 -5.61 5.56
CA SER A 108 17.23 -6.18 6.48
C SER A 108 17.32 -5.36 7.77
N LEU A 109 17.30 -4.04 7.66
CA LEU A 109 17.29 -3.12 8.80
C LEU A 109 16.03 -3.29 9.66
N LEU A 110 14.85 -3.34 9.02
CA LEU A 110 13.59 -3.59 9.72
C LEU A 110 13.59 -4.98 10.40
N ALA A 111 14.09 -6.02 9.73
CA ALA A 111 14.21 -7.34 10.34
C ALA A 111 15.11 -7.31 11.60
N ALA A 112 16.23 -6.57 11.56
CA ALA A 112 17.12 -6.41 12.70
C ALA A 112 16.43 -5.68 13.87
N HIS A 113 15.70 -4.59 13.61
CA HIS A 113 14.94 -3.87 14.63
C HIS A 113 13.85 -4.74 15.27
N ARG A 114 13.08 -5.48 14.46
CA ARG A 114 12.03 -6.39 14.93
C ARG A 114 12.61 -7.52 15.79
N ALA A 115 13.74 -8.10 15.37
CA ALA A 115 14.45 -9.12 16.14
C ALA A 115 14.94 -8.59 17.49
N ALA A 116 15.39 -7.33 17.52
CA ALA A 116 15.81 -6.63 18.74
C ALA A 116 14.65 -6.20 19.66
N GLY A 117 13.39 -6.40 19.25
CA GLY A 117 12.21 -6.06 20.05
C GLY A 117 11.79 -4.59 19.98
N VAL A 118 12.21 -3.87 18.93
CA VAL A 118 11.66 -2.56 18.56
C VAL A 118 10.25 -2.77 18.02
N GLU A 119 9.30 -2.01 18.57
CA GLU A 119 7.89 -2.05 18.18
C GLU A 119 7.50 -0.80 17.40
N SER A 120 7.86 0.38 17.89
CA SER A 120 7.49 1.66 17.27
C SER A 120 8.60 2.14 16.32
N VAL A 121 8.26 2.61 15.12
CA VAL A 121 9.23 3.16 14.14
C VAL A 121 8.69 4.41 13.46
N LEU A 122 9.54 5.35 13.08
CA LEU A 122 9.15 6.53 12.30
C LEU A 122 9.65 6.40 10.85
N ALA A 123 8.73 6.24 9.89
CA ALA A 123 9.07 6.11 8.47
C ALA A 123 9.21 7.48 7.80
N LEU A 124 10.38 7.72 7.18
CA LEU A 124 10.74 9.00 6.57
C LEU A 124 11.28 8.80 5.15
N THR A 125 11.08 9.79 4.28
CA THR A 125 11.83 9.86 3.01
C THR A 125 13.32 10.10 3.31
N GLY A 126 13.64 10.93 4.31
CA GLY A 126 15.00 11.32 4.68
C GLY A 126 15.50 12.56 3.94
N ASP A 127 16.48 13.23 4.54
CA ASP A 127 17.18 14.37 3.95
C ASP A 127 18.07 13.94 2.79
N LYS A 128 18.33 14.85 1.85
CA LYS A 128 19.31 14.59 0.79
C LYS A 128 20.68 14.40 1.45
N PRO A 129 21.44 13.33 1.15
CA PRO A 129 22.79 13.20 1.70
C PRO A 129 23.66 14.40 1.32
N ALA A 130 24.43 14.91 2.28
CA ALA A 130 25.17 16.16 2.11
C ALA A 130 26.38 16.02 1.15
N VAL A 131 26.96 14.81 1.07
CA VAL A 131 28.19 14.53 0.31
C VAL A 131 28.03 13.35 -0.65
N SER A 132 27.31 12.30 -0.24
CA SER A 132 27.15 11.06 -1.03
C SER A 132 25.96 11.11 -2.00
N LYS A 133 25.89 10.12 -2.91
CA LYS A 133 24.73 9.93 -3.77
C LYS A 133 23.54 9.39 -2.94
N GLY A 134 22.36 9.98 -3.13
CA GLY A 134 21.12 9.43 -2.58
C GLY A 134 20.63 8.21 -3.36
N VAL A 135 19.99 7.27 -2.65
CA VAL A 135 19.38 6.07 -3.20
C VAL A 135 17.91 6.32 -3.54
N PHE A 136 17.08 6.67 -2.55
CA PHE A 136 15.67 7.04 -2.73
C PHE A 136 14.82 6.06 -3.58
N GLU A 137 15.18 4.77 -3.60
CA GLU A 137 14.41 3.74 -4.32
C GLU A 137 12.98 3.61 -3.77
N LEU A 138 12.82 3.85 -2.47
CA LEU A 138 11.53 4.07 -1.83
C LEU A 138 11.47 5.50 -1.28
N GLU A 139 10.27 5.95 -0.96
CA GLU A 139 10.05 7.11 -0.09
C GLU A 139 9.09 6.73 1.05
N SER A 140 8.75 7.69 1.91
CA SER A 140 7.92 7.46 3.09
C SER A 140 6.65 6.61 2.88
N ILE A 141 5.89 6.80 1.79
CA ILE A 141 4.69 5.99 1.50
C ILE A 141 5.10 4.56 1.10
N GLY A 142 6.11 4.40 0.24
CA GLY A 142 6.67 3.09 -0.10
C GLY A 142 7.22 2.32 1.10
N LEU A 143 7.89 3.00 2.02
CA LEU A 143 8.39 2.40 3.26
C LEU A 143 7.25 1.99 4.21
N LEU A 144 6.20 2.80 4.32
CA LEU A 144 5.00 2.44 5.09
C LEU A 144 4.27 1.23 4.50
N ASP A 145 4.11 1.15 3.18
CA ASP A 145 3.54 -0.02 2.52
C ASP A 145 4.39 -1.27 2.78
N LYS A 146 5.72 -1.13 2.76
CA LYS A 146 6.65 -2.21 3.08
C LYS A 146 6.53 -2.69 4.53
N ILE A 147 6.46 -1.76 5.50
CA ILE A 147 6.26 -2.12 6.91
C ILE A 147 4.89 -2.80 7.10
N SER A 148 3.86 -2.33 6.40
CA SER A 148 2.52 -2.95 6.43
C SER A 148 2.55 -4.38 5.88
N ARG A 149 3.27 -4.63 4.77
CA ARG A 149 3.47 -5.99 4.24
C ARG A 149 4.20 -6.89 5.25
N ILE A 150 5.27 -6.41 5.88
CA ILE A 150 5.99 -7.16 6.93
C ILE A 150 5.09 -7.53 8.12
N ASN A 151 4.16 -6.63 8.48
CA ASN A 151 3.17 -6.90 9.52
C ASN A 151 2.12 -7.92 9.06
N ASN A 152 1.61 -7.79 7.83
CA ASN A 152 0.67 -8.75 7.28
C ASN A 152 1.30 -10.14 7.21
N ASP A 153 2.53 -10.26 6.70
CA ASP A 153 3.29 -11.51 6.63
C ASP A 153 3.51 -12.13 8.02
N ALA A 154 3.65 -11.31 9.07
CA ALA A 154 3.74 -11.77 10.45
C ALA A 154 2.48 -12.52 10.88
N TYR A 155 1.31 -11.93 10.63
CA TYR A 155 0.01 -12.56 10.92
C TYR A 155 -0.21 -13.79 10.04
N LEU A 156 0.04 -13.66 8.74
CA LEU A 156 -0.14 -14.74 7.77
C LEU A 156 0.79 -15.93 8.03
N SER A 157 1.93 -15.73 8.66
CA SER A 157 2.86 -16.80 9.06
C SER A 157 2.60 -17.37 10.46
N ALA A 158 1.96 -16.61 11.37
CA ALA A 158 1.68 -17.05 12.72
C ALA A 158 0.64 -18.19 12.77
N LYS A 159 0.74 -19.11 13.74
CA LYS A 159 -0.31 -20.11 13.97
C LYS A 159 -1.58 -19.44 14.53
N PRO A 160 -2.80 -19.97 14.26
CA PRO A 160 -4.04 -19.42 14.82
C PRO A 160 -3.98 -19.18 16.33
N GLU A 161 -3.45 -20.14 17.10
CA GLU A 161 -3.33 -20.01 18.57
C GLU A 161 -2.35 -18.91 19.04
N ASN A 162 -1.49 -18.41 18.14
CA ASN A 162 -0.39 -17.50 18.45
C ASN A 162 -0.48 -16.16 17.72
N LEU A 163 -1.64 -15.81 17.16
CA LEU A 163 -1.82 -14.53 16.45
C LEU A 163 -1.49 -13.33 17.33
N ALA A 164 -1.87 -13.35 18.61
CA ALA A 164 -1.57 -12.29 19.58
C ALA A 164 -0.06 -12.11 19.87
N ALA A 165 0.75 -13.15 19.63
CA ALA A 165 2.19 -13.12 19.84
C ALA A 165 2.97 -12.66 18.60
N ALA A 166 2.29 -12.35 17.49
CA ALA A 166 2.93 -11.80 16.30
C ALA A 166 3.65 -10.49 16.65
N LYS A 167 4.96 -10.43 16.35
CA LYS A 167 5.75 -9.21 16.53
C LYS A 167 5.43 -8.25 15.39
N LEU A 168 4.88 -7.09 15.71
CA LEU A 168 4.42 -6.12 14.73
C LEU A 168 5.07 -4.77 14.95
N PHE A 169 5.24 -4.03 13.86
CA PHE A 169 5.61 -2.63 13.92
C PHE A 169 4.39 -1.74 14.11
N TYR A 170 4.52 -0.75 14.98
CA TYR A 170 3.67 0.41 15.08
C TYR A 170 4.35 1.58 14.37
N ALA A 171 4.08 1.71 13.06
CA ALA A 171 4.75 2.68 12.21
C ALA A 171 4.07 4.06 12.25
N GLY A 172 4.86 5.11 12.40
CA GLY A 172 4.41 6.50 12.26
C GLY A 172 5.02 7.17 11.04
N ALA A 173 4.54 8.37 10.73
CA ALA A 173 5.06 9.17 9.62
C ALA A 173 5.16 10.66 9.98
N ALA A 174 6.07 11.38 9.32
CA ALA A 174 6.15 12.83 9.47
C ALA A 174 5.11 13.57 8.61
N VAL A 175 4.59 14.70 9.10
CA VAL A 175 3.77 15.67 8.35
C VAL A 175 4.27 17.09 8.60
N SER A 176 4.38 17.93 7.57
CA SER A 176 4.75 19.33 7.75
C SER A 176 3.54 20.22 7.53
N PRO A 177 2.93 20.79 8.60
CA PRO A 177 1.90 21.81 8.45
C PRO A 177 2.48 23.22 8.20
N PHE A 178 3.80 23.38 8.30
CA PHE A 178 4.48 24.67 8.23
C PHE A 178 4.83 25.05 6.78
N LYS A 179 3.82 25.12 5.92
CA LYS A 179 3.94 25.58 4.53
C LYS A 179 3.10 26.85 4.34
N TYR A 180 3.67 27.80 3.61
CA TYR A 180 3.14 29.17 3.55
C TYR A 180 2.62 29.57 2.17
N ASN A 181 2.59 28.65 1.21
CA ASN A 181 1.82 28.78 -0.02
C ASN A 181 0.74 27.68 -0.09
N GLU A 182 -0.27 27.88 -0.93
CA GLU A 182 -1.39 26.96 -1.08
C GLU A 182 -0.92 25.59 -1.54
N GLU A 183 -0.06 25.56 -2.56
CA GLU A 183 0.29 24.36 -3.29
C GLU A 183 1.10 23.38 -2.44
N SER A 184 2.14 23.88 -1.75
CA SER A 184 2.92 23.05 -0.81
C SER A 184 2.05 22.59 0.35
N GLN A 185 1.20 23.46 0.91
CA GLN A 185 0.37 23.11 2.07
C GLN A 185 -0.61 21.98 1.74
N MET A 186 -1.36 22.13 0.65
CA MET A 186 -2.35 21.13 0.24
C MET A 186 -1.68 19.82 -0.15
N GLN A 187 -0.53 19.85 -0.84
CA GLN A 187 0.24 18.65 -1.15
C GLN A 187 0.77 17.93 0.10
N GLN A 188 1.18 18.65 1.16
CA GLN A 188 1.58 18.01 2.41
C GLN A 188 0.41 17.27 3.06
N TYR A 189 -0.80 17.85 3.05
CA TYR A 189 -2.00 17.19 3.57
C TYR A 189 -2.44 16.00 2.71
N PHE A 190 -2.41 16.11 1.39
CA PHE A 190 -2.69 14.97 0.51
C PHE A 190 -1.68 13.84 0.71
N LYS A 191 -0.38 14.17 0.86
CA LYS A 191 0.64 13.16 1.14
C LYS A 191 0.47 12.52 2.51
N MET A 192 0.06 13.30 3.52
CA MET A 192 -0.28 12.77 4.86
C MET A 192 -1.42 11.76 4.77
N GLU A 193 -2.49 12.04 4.05
CA GLU A 193 -3.59 11.08 3.84
C GLU A 193 -3.10 9.80 3.18
N LYS A 194 -2.26 9.91 2.16
CA LYS A 194 -1.65 8.75 1.49
C LYS A 194 -0.77 7.93 2.45
N LYS A 195 -0.03 8.57 3.35
CA LYS A 195 0.76 7.91 4.41
C LYS A 195 -0.15 7.14 5.37
N VAL A 196 -1.25 7.75 5.82
CA VAL A 196 -2.24 7.09 6.68
C VAL A 196 -2.87 5.89 5.97
N ALA A 197 -3.26 6.06 4.70
CA ALA A 197 -3.81 4.98 3.86
C ALA A 197 -2.82 3.82 3.62
N ARG A 198 -1.52 4.04 3.78
CA ARG A 198 -0.47 3.00 3.67
C ARG A 198 0.08 2.49 5.00
N GLY A 199 -0.61 2.79 6.11
CA GLY A 199 -0.36 2.14 7.39
C GLY A 199 0.27 3.01 8.48
N ALA A 200 0.41 4.33 8.28
CA ALA A 200 0.83 5.22 9.36
C ALA A 200 -0.21 5.22 10.49
N LYS A 201 0.20 4.78 11.69
CA LYS A 201 -0.63 4.68 12.90
C LYS A 201 -0.52 5.88 13.83
N PHE A 202 0.48 6.74 13.62
CA PHE A 202 0.62 8.04 14.28
C PHE A 202 1.37 9.00 13.35
N LEU A 203 1.26 10.29 13.63
CA LEU A 203 1.96 11.35 12.92
C LEU A 203 2.86 12.14 13.86
N ILE A 204 4.03 12.56 13.39
CA ILE A 204 4.86 13.58 14.06
C ILE A 204 4.90 14.81 13.16
N THR A 205 4.63 15.99 13.70
CA THR A 205 4.76 17.22 12.90
C THR A 205 6.23 17.49 12.61
N GLN A 206 6.56 18.15 11.49
CA GLN A 206 7.87 18.79 11.35
C GLN A 206 8.02 19.91 12.40
N VAL A 207 9.24 20.33 12.71
CA VAL A 207 9.47 21.53 13.52
C VAL A 207 8.92 22.80 12.83
N GLY A 208 8.31 23.68 13.63
CA GLY A 208 7.87 25.01 13.20
C GLY A 208 7.30 25.82 14.35
N TRP A 209 7.17 27.14 14.15
CA TRP A 209 6.77 28.09 15.20
C TRP A 209 5.60 28.98 14.74
N ASP A 210 4.54 28.34 14.24
CA ASP A 210 3.27 29.01 13.89
C ASP A 210 2.10 28.19 14.46
N TRP A 211 1.53 28.65 15.58
CA TRP A 211 0.41 27.98 16.23
C TRP A 211 -0.82 27.88 15.33
N LYS A 212 -1.04 28.83 14.40
CA LYS A 212 -2.18 28.78 13.48
C LYS A 212 -2.08 27.57 12.57
N LYS A 213 -0.87 27.21 12.13
CA LYS A 213 -0.61 25.99 11.35
C LYS A 213 -0.80 24.71 12.14
N SER A 214 -0.42 24.71 13.42
CA SER A 214 -0.69 23.57 14.31
C SER A 214 -2.20 23.34 14.50
N VAL A 215 -2.98 24.41 14.71
CA VAL A 215 -4.44 24.34 14.82
C VAL A 215 -5.10 23.95 13.49
N GLU A 216 -4.60 24.48 12.37
CA GLU A 216 -5.04 24.16 11.00
C GLU A 216 -4.95 22.65 10.73
N LEU A 217 -3.84 21.99 11.08
CA LEU A 217 -3.67 20.55 10.93
C LEU A 217 -4.72 19.76 11.73
N MET A 218 -4.92 20.11 13.00
CA MET A 218 -5.90 19.41 13.86
C MET A 218 -7.32 19.57 13.33
N ARG A 219 -7.68 20.75 12.81
CA ARG A 219 -8.97 20.99 12.16
C ARG A 219 -9.10 20.18 10.87
N TYR A 220 -8.08 20.19 10.02
CA TYR A 220 -8.08 19.43 8.77
C TYR A 220 -8.32 17.93 9.01
N LEU A 221 -7.62 17.34 9.99
CA LEU A 221 -7.79 15.94 10.36
C LEU A 221 -9.22 15.64 10.80
N LYS A 222 -9.81 16.51 11.64
CA LYS A 222 -11.19 16.37 12.11
C LYS A 222 -12.20 16.45 10.97
N GLU A 223 -12.09 17.45 10.08
CA GLU A 223 -13.02 17.64 8.95
C GLU A 223 -12.98 16.48 7.95
N ASN A 224 -11.84 15.82 7.80
CA ASN A 224 -11.67 14.68 6.88
C ASN A 224 -11.82 13.32 7.58
N ASN A 225 -12.30 13.27 8.82
CA ASN A 225 -12.50 12.05 9.61
C ASN A 225 -11.23 11.18 9.76
N ILE A 226 -10.07 11.83 9.91
CA ILE A 226 -8.76 11.18 10.08
C ILE A 226 -8.42 11.12 11.57
N ASN A 227 -8.59 9.94 12.18
CA ASN A 227 -8.46 9.74 13.63
C ASN A 227 -7.06 9.31 14.09
N VAL A 228 -6.01 9.58 13.30
CA VAL A 228 -4.64 9.19 13.61
C VAL A 228 -4.05 10.15 14.67
N PRO A 229 -3.46 9.64 15.77
CA PRO A 229 -2.86 10.49 16.80
C PRO A 229 -1.67 11.30 16.25
N VAL A 230 -1.60 12.57 16.63
CA VAL A 230 -0.53 13.49 16.26
C VAL A 230 0.34 13.78 17.48
N LEU A 231 1.65 13.71 17.30
CA LEU A 231 2.64 14.27 18.22
C LEU A 231 3.17 15.56 17.61
N GLY A 232 3.11 16.64 18.38
CA GLY A 232 3.74 17.90 18.00
C GLY A 232 5.24 17.83 18.20
N ASN A 233 6.04 18.05 17.15
CA ASN A 233 7.48 18.23 17.33
C ASN A 233 7.75 19.61 17.93
N VAL A 234 8.38 19.60 19.10
CA VAL A 234 8.80 20.79 19.84
C VAL A 234 10.31 20.77 19.93
N TYR A 235 10.93 21.59 19.09
CA TYR A 235 12.38 21.76 19.10
C TYR A 235 12.76 22.95 19.97
N LEU A 236 13.70 22.75 20.91
CA LEU A 236 14.30 23.85 21.67
C LEU A 236 15.20 24.69 20.75
N LEU A 237 14.60 25.71 20.14
CA LEU A 237 15.30 26.68 19.30
C LEU A 237 16.14 27.60 20.18
N SER A 238 17.43 27.28 20.32
CA SER A 238 18.36 28.02 21.18
C SER A 238 19.65 28.41 20.47
N THR A 239 20.34 29.40 21.03
CA THR A 239 21.65 29.88 20.57
C THR A 239 22.81 28.96 20.96
N ILE A 240 22.55 27.85 21.67
CA ILE A 240 23.57 26.85 22.00
C ILE A 240 24.05 26.11 20.74
N THR A 241 23.18 26.00 19.73
CA THR A 241 23.48 25.34 18.46
C THR A 241 23.35 26.33 17.30
N PRO A 242 23.97 26.07 16.14
CA PRO A 242 23.78 26.90 14.95
C PRO A 242 22.40 26.72 14.30
N ALA A 243 21.52 25.87 14.85
CA ALA A 243 20.24 25.50 14.23
C ALA A 243 19.36 26.69 13.85
N PRO A 244 19.14 27.73 14.69
CA PRO A 244 18.29 28.87 14.31
C PRO A 244 18.76 29.55 13.02
N ARG A 245 20.07 29.78 12.90
CA ARG A 245 20.67 30.37 11.71
C ARG A 245 20.61 29.44 10.51
N LEU A 246 20.88 28.15 10.68
CA LEU A 246 20.85 27.20 9.56
C LEU A 246 19.44 27.02 8.98
N MET A 247 18.41 27.03 9.82
CA MET A 247 17.01 26.96 9.38
C MET A 247 16.57 28.25 8.67
N HIS A 248 17.00 29.41 9.18
CA HIS A 248 16.76 30.71 8.54
C HIS A 248 17.44 30.79 7.16
N ASP A 249 18.71 30.39 7.08
CA ASP A 249 19.52 30.45 5.85
C ASP A 249 19.19 29.32 4.85
N ILE A 250 18.13 28.54 5.09
CA ILE A 250 17.68 27.40 4.25
C ILE A 250 18.79 26.34 4.05
N LYS A 251 19.69 26.20 5.03
CA LYS A 251 20.71 25.14 5.06
C LYS A 251 20.18 23.84 5.66
N LEU A 252 19.02 23.89 6.31
CA LEU A 252 18.25 22.73 6.76
C LEU A 252 16.90 22.73 6.03
N PRO A 253 16.83 22.08 4.84
CA PRO A 253 15.64 22.10 4.01
C PRO A 253 14.38 21.62 4.75
N GLY A 254 13.25 22.29 4.51
CA GLY A 254 11.96 21.94 5.13
C GLY A 254 11.69 22.55 6.50
N CYS A 255 12.70 23.13 7.16
CA CYS A 255 12.53 23.97 8.36
C CYS A 255 12.47 25.44 7.96
N PHE A 256 11.69 26.25 8.69
CA PHE A 256 11.57 27.69 8.43
C PHE A 256 11.68 28.48 9.74
N VAL A 257 12.62 29.42 9.78
CA VAL A 257 12.75 30.44 10.81
C VAL A 257 12.69 31.79 10.12
N SER A 258 11.70 32.61 10.46
CA SER A 258 11.54 33.98 9.95
C SER A 258 12.66 34.91 10.43
N ASP A 259 12.89 36.02 9.74
CA ASP A 259 13.79 37.10 10.15
C ASP A 259 13.50 37.54 11.60
N GLU A 260 12.22 37.71 11.94
CA GLU A 260 11.75 38.20 13.23
C GLU A 260 12.01 37.20 14.36
N LEU A 261 11.69 35.92 14.14
CA LEU A 261 12.01 34.84 15.09
C LEU A 261 13.52 34.70 15.31
N LEU A 262 14.33 34.80 14.25
CA LEU A 262 15.78 34.74 14.41
C LEU A 262 16.27 35.89 15.30
N ALA A 263 15.86 37.12 15.00
CA ALA A 263 16.21 38.28 15.82
C ALA A 263 15.76 38.10 17.28
N LYS A 264 14.54 37.56 17.48
CA LYS A 264 13.99 37.27 18.80
C LYS A 264 14.85 36.25 19.57
N VAL A 265 15.18 35.11 18.96
CA VAL A 265 16.03 34.07 19.58
C VAL A 265 17.40 34.61 19.99
N TYR A 266 18.02 35.47 19.17
CA TYR A 266 19.32 36.06 19.48
C TYR A 266 19.27 37.12 20.58
N SER A 267 18.11 37.76 20.79
CA SER A 267 17.90 38.72 21.87
C SER A 267 17.59 38.08 23.23
N GLU A 268 17.30 36.79 23.23
CA GLU A 268 16.77 36.06 24.39
C GLU A 268 17.83 35.26 25.13
N SER A 269 17.58 35.11 26.43
CA SER A 269 18.28 34.15 27.27
C SER A 269 17.83 32.71 27.00
N LEU A 270 18.65 31.74 27.42
CA LEU A 270 18.30 30.32 27.34
C LEU A 270 16.99 29.99 28.08
N ASN A 271 16.70 30.67 29.19
CA ASN A 271 15.45 30.47 29.93
C ASN A 271 14.23 30.91 29.11
N GLU A 272 14.35 31.96 28.28
CA GLU A 272 13.28 32.39 27.38
C GLU A 272 13.11 31.44 26.20
N HIS A 273 14.19 30.79 25.73
CA HIS A 273 14.09 29.70 24.75
C HIS A 273 13.34 28.50 25.32
N ILE A 274 13.66 28.12 26.57
CA ILE A 274 12.96 27.06 27.33
C ILE A 274 11.48 27.43 27.52
N GLU A 275 11.19 28.68 27.87
CA GLU A 275 9.83 29.20 28.04
C GLU A 275 9.00 29.01 26.77
N ARG A 276 9.53 29.34 25.58
CA ARG A 276 8.81 29.12 24.31
C ARG A 276 8.57 27.65 24.01
N ALA A 277 9.55 26.79 24.25
CA ALA A 277 9.38 25.34 24.07
C ALA A 277 8.27 24.81 25.00
N ALA A 278 8.24 25.27 26.26
CA ALA A 278 7.20 24.90 27.22
C ALA A 278 5.80 25.37 26.78
N GLN A 279 5.69 26.61 26.29
CA GLN A 279 4.45 27.16 25.73
C GLN A 279 3.96 26.32 24.53
N GLN A 280 4.86 25.85 23.68
CA GLN A 280 4.49 25.03 22.52
C GLN A 280 3.98 23.64 22.93
N ILE A 281 4.57 23.01 23.97
CA ILE A 281 4.05 21.76 24.53
C ILE A 281 2.65 21.97 25.12
N ALA A 282 2.45 23.03 25.91
CA ALA A 282 1.16 23.37 26.48
C ALA A 282 0.09 23.62 25.40
N MET A 283 0.46 24.31 24.32
CA MET A 283 -0.38 24.49 23.14
C MET A 283 -0.76 23.15 22.51
N TYR A 284 0.20 22.29 22.15
CA TYR A 284 -0.09 20.99 21.52
C TYR A 284 -1.04 20.14 22.36
N LYS A 285 -0.82 20.10 23.68
CA LYS A 285 -1.72 19.43 24.62
C LYS A 285 -3.13 20.00 24.60
N SER A 286 -3.26 21.33 24.56
CA SER A 286 -4.55 22.03 24.60
C SER A 286 -5.34 21.92 23.30
N ILE A 287 -4.67 21.89 22.14
CA ILE A 287 -5.33 21.78 20.82
C ILE A 287 -5.67 20.32 20.46
N GLY A 288 -5.43 19.37 21.37
CA GLY A 288 -5.85 17.97 21.23
C GLY A 288 -4.83 17.04 20.56
N ALA A 289 -3.54 17.41 20.49
CA ALA A 289 -2.50 16.47 20.12
C ALA A 289 -2.42 15.33 21.16
N ALA A 290 -1.98 14.15 20.73
CA ALA A 290 -1.84 12.99 21.61
C ALA A 290 -0.53 13.02 22.42
N GLY A 291 0.46 13.80 21.95
CA GLY A 291 1.74 13.93 22.61
C GLY A 291 2.65 15.01 22.00
N ALA A 292 3.89 15.05 22.47
CA ALA A 292 4.94 15.88 21.90
C ALA A 292 6.26 15.08 21.76
N ASP A 293 6.98 15.37 20.69
CA ASP A 293 8.34 14.90 20.44
C ASP A 293 9.30 16.07 20.68
N VAL A 294 10.10 15.97 21.74
CA VAL A 294 10.91 17.09 22.24
C VAL A 294 12.35 16.92 21.77
N GLY A 295 12.79 17.78 20.86
CA GLY A 295 14.14 17.79 20.29
C GLY A 295 14.96 19.01 20.70
N GLY A 296 16.27 18.99 20.40
CA GLY A 296 17.17 20.11 20.65
C GLY A 296 17.59 20.32 22.11
N VAL A 297 17.20 19.42 23.01
CA VAL A 297 17.61 19.44 24.43
C VAL A 297 18.99 18.82 24.61
N HIS A 298 19.85 19.46 25.41
CA HIS A 298 21.23 19.00 25.64
C HIS A 298 21.36 17.97 26.75
N ASP A 299 20.45 18.00 27.74
CA ASP A 299 20.43 17.09 28.87
C ASP A 299 19.02 16.92 29.45
N TYR A 300 18.92 15.99 30.39
CA TYR A 300 17.67 15.62 31.05
C TYR A 300 17.12 16.75 31.95
N GLU A 301 18.00 17.56 32.56
CA GLU A 301 17.57 18.66 33.42
C GLU A 301 16.79 19.72 32.62
N MET A 302 17.31 20.09 31.45
CA MET A 302 16.66 21.01 30.53
C MET A 302 15.32 20.46 30.03
N PHE A 303 15.28 19.19 29.67
CA PHE A 303 14.05 18.50 29.28
C PHE A 303 12.98 18.57 30.40
N ILE A 304 13.36 18.29 31.64
CA ILE A 304 12.45 18.39 32.79
C ILE A 304 12.00 19.84 33.06
N LYS A 305 12.88 20.83 32.93
CA LYS A 305 12.51 22.26 33.08
C LYS A 305 11.41 22.64 32.09
N ILE A 306 11.54 22.25 30.83
CA ILE A 306 10.52 22.48 29.80
C ILE A 306 9.20 21.83 30.20
N LEU A 307 9.20 20.56 30.62
CA LEU A 307 7.98 19.85 30.99
C LEU A 307 7.30 20.44 32.23
N LYS A 308 8.06 20.75 33.29
CA LYS A 308 7.52 21.38 34.52
C LYS A 308 6.86 22.71 34.18
N ARG A 309 7.52 23.53 33.36
CA ARG A 309 6.97 24.80 32.92
C ARG A 309 5.73 24.64 32.04
N ALA A 310 5.71 23.66 31.14
CA ALA A 310 4.53 23.35 30.33
C ALA A 310 3.33 22.91 31.20
N ALA A 311 3.59 22.17 32.28
CA ALA A 311 2.58 21.78 33.25
C ALA A 311 1.99 22.99 34.01
N GLU A 312 2.83 23.96 34.38
CA GLU A 312 2.41 25.21 35.02
C GLU A 312 1.56 26.09 34.10
N ILE A 313 1.90 26.17 32.81
CA ILE A 313 1.12 26.91 31.81
C ILE A 313 -0.28 26.26 31.64
N GLY A 314 -0.34 24.93 31.67
CA GLY A 314 -1.60 24.21 31.58
C GLY A 314 -2.34 24.49 30.27
N SER A 315 -3.63 24.81 30.35
CA SER A 315 -4.48 25.16 29.21
C SER A 315 -4.38 26.63 28.78
N ASP A 316 -3.72 27.47 29.54
CA ASP A 316 -3.69 28.93 29.36
C ASP A 316 -2.66 29.40 28.31
N TRP A 317 -2.32 28.52 27.35
CA TRP A 317 -1.29 28.78 26.34
C TRP A 317 -1.62 29.98 25.44
N GLU A 318 -2.90 30.32 25.25
CA GLU A 318 -3.35 31.41 24.36
C GLU A 318 -2.81 32.78 24.78
N LYS A 319 -2.50 32.98 26.07
CA LYS A 319 -1.85 34.19 26.60
C LYS A 319 -0.45 34.39 26.00
N TYR A 320 0.15 33.33 25.48
CA TYR A 320 1.50 33.29 24.92
C TYR A 320 1.51 33.11 23.39
N LYS A 321 0.35 33.16 22.73
CA LYS A 321 0.21 32.88 21.29
C LYS A 321 1.14 33.72 20.41
N ASP A 322 1.42 34.96 20.81
CA ASP A 322 2.29 35.87 20.05
C ASP A 322 3.75 35.39 20.05
N ASN A 323 4.18 34.68 21.10
CA ASN A 323 5.51 34.06 21.15
C ASN A 323 5.59 32.75 20.34
N LEU A 324 4.47 32.29 19.78
CA LEU A 324 4.33 31.07 18.98
C LEU A 324 3.84 31.35 17.55
N CYS A 325 3.86 32.60 17.09
CA CYS A 325 3.29 33.02 15.80
C CYS A 325 4.33 33.71 14.92
N TRP A 326 5.13 32.92 14.20
CA TRP A 326 6.24 33.40 13.37
C TRP A 326 6.11 32.93 11.91
N PRO A 327 5.09 33.43 11.18
CA PRO A 327 4.83 33.03 9.81
C PRO A 327 5.80 33.65 8.80
N ALA A 328 5.76 33.17 7.56
CA ALA A 328 6.38 33.86 6.44
C ALA A 328 5.65 35.19 6.12
N ARG A 329 6.31 36.10 5.39
CA ARG A 329 5.78 37.45 5.07
C ARG A 329 4.42 37.46 4.36
N ARG A 330 4.09 36.41 3.59
CA ARG A 330 2.80 36.25 2.90
C ARG A 330 2.29 34.83 3.13
N PRO A 331 1.71 34.54 4.31
CA PRO A 331 1.34 33.18 4.66
C PRO A 331 -0.03 32.83 4.06
N PHE A 332 -0.10 31.66 3.42
CA PHE A 332 -1.36 30.99 3.14
C PHE A 332 -1.83 30.22 4.38
N TYR A 333 -3.07 30.45 4.79
CA TYR A 333 -3.80 29.63 5.76
C TYR A 333 -5.03 29.01 5.10
N LEU A 334 -5.24 27.72 5.32
CA LEU A 334 -6.38 26.99 4.77
C LEU A 334 -7.70 27.42 5.42
N TYR A 335 -7.64 27.91 6.66
CA TYR A 335 -8.79 28.48 7.36
C TYR A 335 -8.50 29.93 7.74
N ASP A 336 -9.49 30.79 7.57
CA ASP A 336 -9.43 32.17 8.03
C ASP A 336 -9.54 32.25 9.57
N ASP A 337 -9.39 33.46 10.12
CA ASP A 337 -9.47 33.68 11.58
C ASP A 337 -10.88 33.41 12.14
N ALA A 338 -11.93 33.43 11.31
CA ALA A 338 -13.29 33.03 11.68
C ALA A 338 -13.51 31.50 11.61
N GLY A 339 -12.52 30.78 11.08
CA GLY A 339 -12.49 29.34 10.91
C GLY A 339 -13.16 28.81 9.65
N ASN A 340 -13.55 29.68 8.72
CA ASN A 340 -14.06 29.27 7.42
C ASN A 340 -12.91 28.83 6.52
N LYS A 341 -13.18 27.83 5.67
CA LYS A 341 -12.19 27.36 4.70
C LYS A 341 -11.96 28.40 3.61
N THR A 342 -10.70 28.77 3.42
CA THR A 342 -10.25 29.69 2.37
C THR A 342 -10.59 29.13 0.99
N ARG A 343 -11.04 30.00 0.08
CA ARG A 343 -11.22 29.63 -1.34
C ARG A 343 -9.85 29.33 -1.96
N LEU A 344 -9.70 28.12 -2.47
CA LEU A 344 -8.50 27.69 -3.20
C LEU A 344 -8.41 28.36 -4.57
N SER A 345 -7.18 28.47 -5.07
CA SER A 345 -6.86 29.16 -6.31
C SER A 345 -7.30 28.37 -7.54
N ASP A 346 -7.76 29.09 -8.57
CA ASP A 346 -8.06 28.53 -9.88
C ASP A 346 -6.81 28.60 -10.78
N TYR A 347 -6.44 27.50 -11.44
CA TYR A 347 -5.23 27.43 -12.26
C TYR A 347 -5.56 27.27 -13.76
N PRO A 348 -5.00 28.11 -14.65
CA PRO A 348 -5.20 27.95 -16.09
C PRO A 348 -4.33 26.82 -16.67
N LYS A 349 -4.87 26.10 -17.66
CA LYS A 349 -4.09 25.12 -18.43
C LYS A 349 -3.03 25.80 -19.30
N THR A 350 -1.77 25.44 -19.11
CA THR A 350 -0.65 25.91 -19.96
C THR A 350 -0.68 25.27 -21.35
N ASN A 351 0.00 25.87 -22.34
CA ASN A 351 0.09 25.31 -23.69
C ASN A 351 0.82 23.97 -23.72
N ALA A 352 1.90 23.83 -22.94
CA ALA A 352 2.62 22.57 -22.80
C ALA A 352 1.72 21.47 -22.24
N HIS A 353 0.90 21.79 -21.24
CA HIS A 353 -0.07 20.85 -20.65
C HIS A 353 -1.14 20.41 -21.66
N ARG A 354 -1.67 21.36 -22.45
CA ARG A 354 -2.62 21.05 -23.53
C ARG A 354 -2.01 20.14 -24.60
N PHE A 355 -0.77 20.44 -25.01
CA PHE A 355 -0.04 19.64 -25.98
C PHE A 355 0.24 18.22 -25.45
N PHE A 356 0.69 18.08 -24.20
CA PHE A 356 0.89 16.79 -23.56
C PHE A 356 -0.41 15.98 -23.53
N ASN A 357 -1.51 16.57 -23.06
CA ASN A 357 -2.80 15.88 -23.01
C ASN A 357 -3.26 15.42 -24.39
N PHE A 358 -3.08 16.25 -25.43
CA PHE A 358 -3.42 15.88 -26.80
C PHE A 358 -2.56 14.72 -27.32
N MET A 359 -1.23 14.77 -27.13
CA MET A 359 -0.31 13.71 -27.55
C MET A 359 -0.56 12.40 -26.82
N HIS A 360 -0.78 12.47 -25.50
CA HIS A 360 -1.11 11.31 -24.70
C HIS A 360 -2.43 10.70 -25.16
N TRP A 361 -3.48 11.51 -25.27
CA TRP A 361 -4.80 11.08 -25.74
C TRP A 361 -4.76 10.44 -27.14
N SER A 362 -3.97 10.99 -28.07
CA SER A 362 -3.95 10.51 -29.46
C SER A 362 -3.10 9.25 -29.67
N ILE A 363 -1.97 9.11 -28.97
CA ILE A 363 -0.96 8.07 -29.26
C ILE A 363 -0.78 7.08 -28.12
N LEU A 364 -1.01 7.48 -26.88
CA LEU A 364 -0.69 6.69 -25.69
C LEU A 364 -1.93 6.26 -24.88
N ASP A 365 -3.12 6.74 -25.20
CA ASP A 365 -4.34 6.30 -24.52
C ASP A 365 -4.83 4.95 -25.09
N PRO A 366 -4.90 3.87 -24.28
CA PRO A 366 -5.30 2.54 -24.75
C PRO A 366 -6.73 2.44 -25.27
N GLU A 367 -7.61 3.39 -24.92
CA GLU A 367 -8.99 3.42 -25.39
C GLU A 367 -9.10 3.94 -26.84
N HIS A 368 -8.02 4.50 -27.39
CA HIS A 368 -8.02 5.17 -28.68
C HIS A 368 -7.34 4.34 -29.79
N LYS A 369 -7.87 4.47 -31.02
CA LYS A 369 -7.35 3.74 -32.20
C LYS A 369 -5.89 4.06 -32.52
N GLY A 370 -5.43 5.27 -32.20
CA GLY A 370 -4.04 5.71 -32.43
C GLY A 370 -3.04 4.89 -31.63
N PHE A 371 -3.33 4.57 -30.37
CA PHE A 371 -2.52 3.67 -29.55
C PHE A 371 -2.35 2.29 -30.20
N HIS A 372 -3.45 1.69 -30.66
CA HIS A 372 -3.39 0.37 -31.29
C HIS A 372 -2.62 0.37 -32.62
N ALA A 373 -2.76 1.44 -33.42
CA ALA A 373 -1.99 1.61 -34.64
C ALA A 373 -0.49 1.74 -34.32
N PHE A 374 -0.14 2.61 -33.37
CA PHE A 374 1.25 2.84 -32.96
C PHE A 374 1.88 1.59 -32.36
N LYS A 375 1.18 0.90 -31.45
CA LYS A 375 1.62 -0.38 -30.85
C LYS A 375 1.87 -1.45 -31.92
N LYS A 376 1.00 -1.58 -32.93
CA LYS A 376 1.18 -2.55 -34.04
C LYS A 376 2.42 -2.22 -34.87
N VAL A 377 2.64 -0.95 -35.20
CA VAL A 377 3.83 -0.52 -35.95
C VAL A 377 5.11 -0.80 -35.15
N MET A 378 5.15 -0.44 -33.88
CA MET A 378 6.30 -0.73 -33.01
C MET A 378 6.58 -2.24 -32.88
N LYS A 379 5.53 -3.06 -32.77
CA LYS A 379 5.66 -4.52 -32.75
C LYS A 379 6.20 -5.08 -34.06
N PHE A 380 5.76 -4.55 -35.21
CA PHE A 380 6.24 -4.97 -36.53
C PHE A 380 7.77 -4.78 -36.67
N PHE A 381 8.31 -3.67 -36.15
CA PHE A 381 9.76 -3.42 -36.12
C PHE A 381 10.51 -4.14 -35.00
N GLY A 382 9.84 -5.00 -34.21
CA GLY A 382 10.45 -5.78 -33.15
C GLY A 382 10.87 -4.97 -31.91
N VAL A 383 10.31 -3.77 -31.72
CA VAL A 383 10.59 -2.90 -30.55
C VAL A 383 10.13 -3.56 -29.25
N ASP A 384 9.17 -4.48 -29.33
CA ASP A 384 8.72 -5.31 -28.22
C ASP A 384 9.79 -6.29 -27.71
N LYS A 385 10.93 -6.47 -28.37
CA LYS A 385 11.96 -7.41 -27.89
C LYS A 385 12.96 -6.78 -26.92
N ASN A 386 12.89 -5.46 -26.66
CA ASN A 386 13.86 -4.68 -25.88
C ASN A 386 15.33 -4.85 -26.32
N LYS A 387 15.53 -5.28 -27.56
CA LYS A 387 16.85 -5.56 -28.15
C LYS A 387 16.79 -5.36 -29.65
N GLY A 388 17.98 -5.23 -30.25
CA GLY A 388 18.12 -5.03 -31.69
C GLY A 388 18.13 -3.57 -32.12
N PHE A 389 18.37 -3.37 -33.41
CA PHE A 389 18.62 -2.05 -34.01
C PHE A 389 17.44 -1.09 -33.82
N PHE A 390 16.22 -1.50 -34.18
CA PHE A 390 15.04 -0.61 -34.13
C PHE A 390 14.70 -0.12 -32.72
N TYR A 391 14.79 -0.98 -31.70
CA TYR A 391 14.61 -0.57 -30.31
C TYR A 391 15.68 0.45 -29.88
N LYS A 392 16.96 0.17 -30.18
CA LYS A 392 18.06 1.08 -29.83
C LYS A 392 17.93 2.44 -30.53
N SER A 393 17.52 2.44 -31.80
CA SER A 393 17.25 3.67 -32.56
C SER A 393 16.07 4.45 -31.98
N PHE A 394 14.98 3.77 -31.60
CA PHE A 394 13.85 4.42 -30.93
C PHE A 394 14.29 5.04 -29.60
N PHE A 395 15.01 4.29 -28.76
CA PHE A 395 15.49 4.79 -27.48
C PHE A 395 16.41 6.02 -27.65
N MET A 396 17.28 6.00 -28.66
CA MET A 396 18.15 7.12 -29.02
C MET A 396 17.38 8.38 -29.45
N LEU A 397 16.16 8.23 -29.97
CA LEU A 397 15.26 9.35 -30.31
C LEU A 397 14.38 9.78 -29.12
N GLU A 398 13.86 8.81 -28.35
CA GLU A 398 13.01 9.07 -27.19
C GLU A 398 13.76 9.86 -26.12
N LYS A 399 14.99 9.45 -25.80
CA LYS A 399 15.83 10.06 -24.76
C LYS A 399 15.95 11.58 -24.92
N PRO A 400 16.52 12.13 -26.02
CA PRO A 400 16.70 13.57 -26.17
C PRO A 400 15.37 14.31 -26.23
N MET A 401 14.35 13.76 -26.88
CA MET A 401 13.02 14.37 -26.93
C MET A 401 12.43 14.53 -25.52
N LYS A 402 12.46 13.47 -24.71
CA LYS A 402 11.92 13.51 -23.35
C LYS A 402 12.78 14.33 -22.40
N TYR A 403 14.10 14.36 -22.59
CA TYR A 403 14.98 15.23 -21.84
C TYR A 403 14.62 16.70 -22.09
N CYS A 404 14.53 17.11 -23.36
CA CYS A 404 14.19 18.50 -23.71
C CYS A 404 12.78 18.94 -23.27
N LEU A 405 11.80 18.04 -23.26
CA LEU A 405 10.41 18.38 -22.93
C LEU A 405 10.08 18.27 -21.44
N PHE A 406 10.73 17.37 -20.71
CA PHE A 406 10.31 16.98 -19.36
C PHE A 406 11.46 16.84 -18.35
N ASP A 407 12.70 17.15 -18.74
CA ASP A 407 13.90 16.86 -17.94
C ASP A 407 13.95 15.36 -17.57
N CYS A 408 13.72 14.47 -18.54
CA CYS A 408 13.65 13.03 -18.28
C CYS A 408 15.03 12.40 -17.99
N GLU A 409 15.13 11.68 -16.87
CA GLU A 409 16.33 10.97 -16.40
C GLU A 409 16.25 9.44 -16.61
N GLU A 410 15.51 9.00 -17.63
CA GLU A 410 15.53 7.61 -18.12
C GLU A 410 15.15 6.50 -17.12
N CYS A 411 14.27 6.77 -16.16
CA CYS A 411 13.79 5.73 -15.23
C CYS A 411 13.10 4.51 -15.88
N GLY A 412 12.74 4.58 -17.18
CA GLY A 412 12.05 3.53 -17.93
C GLY A 412 10.61 3.22 -17.51
N ASP A 413 10.18 3.69 -16.35
CA ASP A 413 8.84 3.53 -15.76
C ASP A 413 8.21 4.91 -15.51
N CYS A 414 7.38 5.37 -16.44
CA CYS A 414 7.08 6.78 -16.62
C CYS A 414 5.72 7.20 -16.06
N TYR A 415 5.73 8.00 -14.99
CA TYR A 415 4.52 8.54 -14.34
C TYR A 415 4.08 9.93 -14.83
N LEU A 416 4.37 10.29 -16.09
CA LEU A 416 3.87 11.56 -16.64
C LEU A 416 2.33 11.65 -16.60
N PRO A 417 1.57 10.60 -16.97
CA PRO A 417 0.10 10.65 -16.95
C PRO A 417 -0.49 10.86 -15.55
N GLU A 418 0.08 10.20 -14.55
CA GLU A 418 -0.34 10.26 -13.15
C GLU A 418 0.03 11.59 -12.49
N ASN A 419 1.12 12.22 -12.95
CA ASN A 419 1.62 13.50 -12.46
C ASN A 419 1.28 14.68 -13.40
N PHE A 420 0.23 14.56 -14.21
CA PHE A 420 -0.28 15.67 -15.03
C PHE A 420 0.79 16.28 -15.95
N GLY A 421 1.57 15.43 -16.63
CA GLY A 421 2.59 15.83 -17.60
C GLY A 421 3.92 16.28 -16.99
N LEU A 422 4.17 16.00 -15.71
CA LEU A 422 5.38 16.45 -15.01
C LEU A 422 6.25 15.28 -14.54
N CYS A 423 7.54 15.32 -14.88
CA CYS A 423 8.50 14.30 -14.49
C CYS A 423 8.96 14.52 -13.03
N THR A 424 8.77 13.51 -12.18
CA THR A 424 9.21 13.56 -10.79
C THR A 424 10.65 13.09 -10.57
N ILE A 425 11.29 12.50 -11.59
CA ILE A 425 12.70 12.09 -11.48
C ILE A 425 13.62 13.27 -11.77
N GLY A 426 13.53 13.91 -12.94
CA GLY A 426 14.38 15.07 -13.22
C GLY A 426 13.85 16.40 -12.66
N GLY A 427 12.54 16.54 -12.48
CA GLY A 427 11.95 17.71 -11.84
C GLY A 427 12.18 17.80 -10.32
N CYS A 428 12.66 16.72 -9.68
CA CYS A 428 12.85 16.64 -8.24
C CYS A 428 14.31 16.32 -7.87
N GLU A 429 14.87 17.08 -6.94
CA GLU A 429 16.24 16.84 -6.46
C GLU A 429 16.43 15.48 -5.74
N LYS A 430 15.34 14.91 -5.22
CA LYS A 430 15.32 13.58 -4.57
C LYS A 430 14.79 12.47 -5.47
N GLY A 431 14.26 12.78 -6.66
CA GLY A 431 13.74 11.79 -7.61
C GLY A 431 12.66 10.84 -7.04
N MET A 432 11.55 11.36 -6.50
CA MET A 432 10.55 10.54 -5.80
C MET A 432 9.39 10.07 -6.71
N ASP A 433 8.80 8.92 -6.37
CA ASP A 433 7.55 8.46 -7.01
C ASP A 433 6.33 9.28 -6.60
N ASN A 434 6.26 9.65 -5.31
CA ASN A 434 5.15 10.37 -4.70
C ASN A 434 5.64 11.68 -4.07
N ALA A 435 5.81 12.73 -4.89
CA ALA A 435 6.12 14.08 -4.39
C ALA A 435 4.94 14.67 -3.57
N PRO A 436 5.19 15.58 -2.61
CA PRO A 436 6.47 16.23 -2.23
C PRO A 436 7.25 15.52 -1.09
N CYS A 437 8.46 15.96 -0.77
CA CYS A 437 9.26 15.43 0.35
C CYS A 437 9.01 16.13 1.70
N GLY A 438 8.52 17.37 1.69
CA GLY A 438 8.48 18.23 2.88
C GLY A 438 9.48 19.36 2.88
N ASP A 439 10.44 19.38 1.95
CA ASP A 439 11.57 20.30 1.98
C ASP A 439 11.30 21.64 1.28
N SER A 440 10.10 21.88 0.77
CA SER A 440 9.83 23.14 0.07
C SER A 440 10.00 24.34 1.00
N THR A 441 10.57 25.41 0.46
CA THR A 441 10.72 26.70 1.13
C THR A 441 9.36 27.38 1.32
N ALA A 442 9.33 28.46 2.10
CA ALA A 442 8.10 29.22 2.34
C ALA A 442 7.46 29.78 1.05
N ASP A 443 8.26 30.03 0.01
CA ASP A 443 7.84 30.52 -1.31
C ASP A 443 7.60 29.40 -2.36
N GLY A 444 7.70 28.11 -1.97
CA GLY A 444 7.41 26.98 -2.86
C GLY A 444 8.57 26.51 -3.73
N LYS A 445 9.78 26.98 -3.48
CA LYS A 445 10.99 26.48 -4.14
C LYS A 445 11.45 25.17 -3.51
N CYS A 446 12.29 24.42 -4.22
CA CYS A 446 12.93 23.24 -3.66
C CYS A 446 13.98 23.68 -2.62
N GLY A 447 13.86 23.22 -1.36
CA GLY A 447 14.86 23.54 -0.33
C GLY A 447 16.24 22.95 -0.58
N ASN A 448 16.38 21.97 -1.48
CA ASN A 448 17.68 21.42 -1.88
C ASN A 448 18.23 22.06 -3.18
N ASN A 449 17.44 22.90 -3.86
CA ASN A 449 17.83 23.58 -5.10
C ASN A 449 16.94 24.82 -5.31
N LEU A 450 17.44 26.00 -4.91
CA LEU A 450 16.68 27.25 -4.92
C LEU A 450 16.43 27.81 -6.33
N ASP A 451 17.04 27.24 -7.37
CA ASP A 451 16.83 27.66 -8.76
C ASP A 451 15.56 27.06 -9.38
N ARG A 452 14.92 26.11 -8.69
CA ARG A 452 13.71 25.43 -9.17
C ARG A 452 12.54 25.51 -8.20
N ILE A 453 11.33 25.59 -8.77
CA ILE A 453 10.06 25.43 -8.03
C ILE A 453 9.91 23.96 -7.64
N CYS A 454 9.36 23.69 -6.45
CA CYS A 454 9.07 22.33 -6.02
C CYS A 454 8.17 21.62 -7.05
N ILE A 455 8.53 20.40 -7.44
CA ILE A 455 7.73 19.62 -8.38
C ILE A 455 6.33 19.33 -7.84
N GLY A 456 6.17 19.21 -6.52
CA GLY A 456 4.86 19.03 -5.88
C GLY A 456 3.92 20.21 -6.15
N ASP A 457 4.44 21.43 -6.04
CA ASP A 457 3.67 22.65 -6.32
C ASP A 457 3.29 22.72 -7.80
N ARG A 458 4.20 22.37 -8.71
CA ARG A 458 3.92 22.30 -10.16
C ARG A 458 2.82 21.27 -10.47
N ILE A 459 2.89 20.08 -9.86
CA ILE A 459 1.89 19.02 -10.02
C ILE A 459 0.52 19.48 -9.48
N TYR A 460 0.49 20.16 -8.34
CA TYR A 460 -0.76 20.69 -7.78
C TYR A 460 -1.41 21.70 -8.73
N LYS A 461 -0.63 22.63 -9.31
CA LYS A 461 -1.12 23.59 -10.31
C LYS A 461 -1.65 22.90 -11.56
N ALA A 462 -0.91 21.92 -12.06
CA ALA A 462 -1.31 21.16 -13.25
C ALA A 462 -2.62 20.38 -12.99
N ALA A 463 -2.74 19.72 -11.84
CA ALA A 463 -3.95 19.04 -11.39
C ALA A 463 -5.13 20.01 -11.21
N GLY A 464 -4.90 21.19 -10.62
CA GLY A 464 -5.90 22.24 -10.44
C GLY A 464 -6.43 22.83 -11.74
N SER A 465 -5.67 22.68 -12.84
CA SER A 465 -6.12 23.11 -14.17
C SER A 465 -7.08 22.12 -14.85
N GLU A 466 -7.26 20.92 -14.29
CA GLU A 466 -8.13 19.88 -14.82
C GLU A 466 -9.39 19.68 -13.97
N LYS A 467 -10.52 19.39 -14.63
CA LYS A 467 -11.78 19.08 -13.94
C LYS A 467 -11.61 17.81 -13.11
N GLY A 468 -11.72 17.94 -11.78
CA GLY A 468 -11.52 16.84 -10.84
C GLY A 468 -10.05 16.43 -10.64
N GLY A 469 -9.09 17.17 -11.20
CA GLY A 469 -7.67 16.82 -11.14
C GLY A 469 -7.10 16.85 -9.71
N ILE A 470 -7.54 17.78 -8.86
CA ILE A 470 -7.13 17.83 -7.44
C ILE A 470 -7.57 16.58 -6.68
N GLU A 471 -8.80 16.12 -6.88
CA GLU A 471 -9.31 14.92 -6.22
C GLU A 471 -8.59 13.65 -6.74
N LYS A 472 -8.28 13.61 -8.04
CA LYS A 472 -7.43 12.57 -8.63
C LYS A 472 -6.05 12.59 -7.97
N LEU A 473 -5.38 13.74 -7.91
CA LEU A 473 -4.07 13.91 -7.27
C LEU A 473 -4.08 13.48 -5.80
N ARG A 474 -5.13 13.82 -5.05
CA ARG A 474 -5.31 13.44 -3.65
C ARG A 474 -5.36 11.92 -3.47
N LYS A 475 -6.05 11.20 -4.37
CA LYS A 475 -6.24 9.75 -4.31
C LYS A 475 -5.12 8.93 -4.96
N THR A 476 -4.40 9.47 -5.94
CA THR A 476 -3.35 8.74 -6.66
C THR A 476 -2.16 8.45 -5.75
N ILE A 477 -1.83 7.16 -5.58
CA ILE A 477 -0.59 6.69 -4.95
C ILE A 477 0.18 5.90 -6.00
N ASN A 478 1.29 6.46 -6.47
CA ASN A 478 2.17 5.81 -7.43
C ASN A 478 2.89 4.63 -6.77
N LYS A 479 3.01 3.50 -7.48
CA LYS A 479 3.80 2.35 -7.02
C LYS A 479 5.30 2.71 -7.10
N PRO A 480 6.16 2.02 -6.33
CA PRO A 480 7.60 2.11 -6.56
C PRO A 480 7.94 1.81 -8.01
N ARG A 481 8.79 2.62 -8.63
CA ARG A 481 9.28 2.36 -9.99
C ARG A 481 10.02 1.04 -10.06
N ILE A 482 9.96 0.37 -11.20
CA ILE A 482 10.68 -0.89 -11.45
C ILE A 482 12.15 -0.59 -11.75
N PRO A 483 13.11 -0.88 -10.84
CA PRO A 483 14.51 -0.48 -11.03
C PRO A 483 15.17 -1.15 -12.24
N ALA A 484 14.72 -2.37 -12.60
CA ALA A 484 15.20 -3.10 -13.77
C ALA A 484 14.89 -2.42 -15.11
N LEU A 485 14.03 -1.40 -15.13
CA LEU A 485 13.71 -0.62 -16.33
C LEU A 485 14.58 0.64 -16.45
N GLU A 486 15.44 0.97 -15.48
CA GLU A 486 16.31 2.14 -15.58
C GLU A 486 17.18 2.08 -16.85
N HIS A 487 17.36 3.23 -17.50
CA HIS A 487 18.05 3.35 -18.79
C HIS A 487 17.39 2.56 -19.94
N SER A 488 16.07 2.38 -19.89
CA SER A 488 15.27 1.81 -20.98
C SER A 488 14.21 2.77 -21.51
N ALA A 489 13.67 2.44 -22.69
CA ALA A 489 12.70 3.24 -23.41
C ALA A 489 11.31 3.13 -22.75
N SER A 490 10.82 4.23 -22.18
CA SER A 490 9.59 4.20 -21.37
C SER A 490 8.32 4.07 -22.21
N ILE A 491 8.29 4.64 -23.42
CA ILE A 491 7.14 4.50 -24.32
C ILE A 491 6.95 3.03 -24.73
N PRO A 492 7.98 2.31 -25.21
CA PRO A 492 7.88 0.88 -25.45
C PRO A 492 7.46 0.08 -24.21
N ASN A 493 8.01 0.40 -23.04
CA ASN A 493 7.63 -0.30 -21.81
C ASN A 493 6.14 -0.14 -21.53
N TYR A 494 5.61 1.07 -21.62
CA TYR A 494 4.17 1.35 -21.48
C TYR A 494 3.33 0.63 -22.56
N LEU A 495 3.68 0.76 -23.84
CA LEU A 495 2.94 0.14 -24.95
C LEU A 495 2.81 -1.37 -24.81
N PHE A 496 3.84 -2.02 -24.28
CA PHE A 496 3.91 -3.46 -24.12
C PHE A 496 3.67 -3.92 -22.67
N GLY A 497 3.20 -3.04 -21.79
CA GLY A 497 2.79 -3.37 -20.42
C GLY A 497 3.93 -3.95 -19.58
N ARG A 498 5.12 -3.34 -19.63
CA ARG A 498 6.32 -3.74 -18.88
C ARG A 498 6.55 -2.91 -17.63
N ASP A 499 5.96 -1.73 -17.60
CA ASP A 499 6.11 -0.74 -16.54
C ASP A 499 5.04 -0.93 -15.46
N HIS A 500 4.85 0.07 -14.60
CA HIS A 500 3.84 0.01 -13.53
C HIS A 500 2.39 -0.23 -14.01
N THR A 501 2.12 -0.07 -15.31
CA THR A 501 0.80 -0.31 -15.94
C THR A 501 0.58 -1.77 -16.33
N MET A 502 1.58 -2.64 -16.15
CA MET A 502 1.47 -4.08 -16.38
C MET A 502 0.25 -4.66 -15.67
N LYS A 503 -0.63 -5.29 -16.46
CA LYS A 503 -1.75 -6.08 -15.94
C LYS A 503 -1.32 -7.53 -15.75
N ASN A 504 -2.05 -8.26 -14.92
CA ASN A 504 -1.88 -9.71 -14.82
C ASN A 504 -2.15 -10.38 -16.17
N ALA A 505 -1.45 -11.48 -16.43
CA ALA A 505 -1.65 -12.29 -17.63
C ALA A 505 -3.08 -12.88 -17.72
N ILE A 506 -3.69 -13.17 -16.57
CA ILE A 506 -5.09 -13.58 -16.41
C ILE A 506 -5.71 -12.76 -15.26
N PHE A 507 -7.04 -12.59 -15.24
CA PHE A 507 -7.71 -12.00 -14.09
C PHE A 507 -7.47 -12.87 -12.85
N ASN A 508 -6.85 -12.29 -11.83
CA ASN A 508 -6.57 -12.96 -10.56
C ASN A 508 -7.73 -12.74 -9.59
N ILE A 509 -8.52 -13.78 -9.35
CA ILE A 509 -9.56 -13.80 -8.32
C ILE A 509 -8.92 -14.38 -7.06
N GLY A 510 -8.59 -13.52 -6.10
CA GLY A 510 -7.89 -13.91 -4.87
C GLY A 510 -8.75 -14.82 -3.98
N GLU A 511 -8.30 -16.03 -3.69
CA GLU A 511 -9.08 -17.07 -3.01
C GLU A 511 -8.87 -17.14 -1.48
N ALA A 512 -8.08 -16.25 -0.89
CA ALA A 512 -7.54 -16.47 0.45
C ALA A 512 -8.57 -16.28 1.59
N ILE A 513 -9.69 -15.58 1.33
CA ILE A 513 -10.81 -15.42 2.27
C ILE A 513 -11.81 -16.56 2.05
N HIS A 514 -11.40 -17.77 2.40
CA HIS A 514 -12.23 -18.96 2.22
C HIS A 514 -12.28 -19.80 3.49
N ALA A 515 -13.49 -20.07 3.99
CA ALA A 515 -13.73 -20.88 5.19
C ALA A 515 -13.16 -22.30 5.11
N SER A 516 -13.11 -22.91 3.91
CA SER A 516 -12.59 -24.27 3.73
C SER A 516 -11.07 -24.37 3.88
N ILE A 517 -10.34 -23.25 3.74
CA ILE A 517 -8.90 -23.20 3.97
C ILE A 517 -8.69 -23.42 5.48
N PRO A 518 -8.03 -24.51 5.91
CA PRO A 518 -8.07 -24.94 7.32
C PRO A 518 -7.66 -23.86 8.32
N LYS A 519 -6.61 -23.11 7.97
CA LYS A 519 -6.12 -22.00 8.80
C LYS A 519 -7.11 -20.84 8.83
N THR A 520 -7.57 -20.38 7.67
CA THR A 520 -8.49 -19.25 7.55
C THR A 520 -9.82 -19.56 8.24
N GLY A 521 -10.42 -20.72 7.96
CA GLY A 521 -11.67 -21.15 8.60
C GLY A 521 -11.58 -21.24 10.13
N MET A 522 -10.44 -21.68 10.66
CA MET A 522 -10.21 -21.70 12.11
C MET A 522 -10.17 -20.27 12.70
N VAL A 523 -9.47 -19.34 12.05
CA VAL A 523 -9.42 -17.95 12.52
C VAL A 523 -10.77 -17.25 12.37
N MET A 524 -11.53 -17.54 11.32
CA MET A 524 -12.90 -17.04 11.16
C MET A 524 -13.80 -17.52 12.32
N LYS A 525 -13.68 -18.77 12.75
CA LYS A 525 -14.40 -19.30 13.92
C LYS A 525 -13.99 -18.57 15.21
N GLN A 526 -12.69 -18.44 15.45
CA GLN A 526 -12.15 -17.72 16.62
C GLN A 526 -12.61 -16.26 16.67
N LEU A 527 -12.68 -15.59 15.52
CA LEU A 527 -13.19 -14.22 15.43
C LEU A 527 -14.66 -14.14 15.88
N LEU A 528 -15.49 -15.10 15.51
CA LEU A 528 -16.90 -15.13 15.90
C LEU A 528 -17.10 -15.44 17.38
N GLU A 529 -16.21 -16.21 17.99
CA GLU A 529 -16.21 -16.49 19.43
C GLU A 529 -15.96 -15.23 20.28
N LEU A 530 -15.45 -14.13 19.70
CA LEU A 530 -15.25 -12.86 20.41
C LEU A 530 -16.54 -12.07 20.67
N GLY A 531 -17.66 -12.42 20.02
CA GLY A 531 -18.96 -11.78 20.20
C GLY A 531 -19.40 -10.90 19.02
N ASP A 532 -20.51 -10.17 19.19
CA ASP A 532 -21.18 -9.46 18.09
C ASP A 532 -20.41 -8.25 17.52
N ASP A 533 -19.51 -7.65 18.29
CA ASP A 533 -18.70 -6.49 17.88
C ASP A 533 -17.36 -6.87 17.25
N CYS A 534 -17.11 -8.17 17.00
CA CYS A 534 -15.81 -8.70 16.57
C CYS A 534 -15.28 -8.13 15.25
N PHE A 535 -16.15 -7.68 14.34
CA PHE A 535 -15.75 -7.04 13.08
C PHE A 535 -15.46 -5.53 13.21
N SER A 536 -15.79 -4.93 14.36
CA SER A 536 -15.62 -3.50 14.64
C SER A 536 -14.49 -3.20 15.64
N LYS A 537 -14.16 -4.17 16.50
CA LYS A 537 -13.14 -4.05 17.55
C LYS A 537 -11.81 -4.66 17.09
N ASP A 538 -10.71 -3.98 17.39
CA ASP A 538 -9.36 -4.45 17.06
C ASP A 538 -9.05 -5.76 17.79
N SER A 539 -8.77 -6.84 17.04
CA SER A 539 -8.36 -8.15 17.56
C SER A 539 -7.32 -8.80 16.63
N PRO A 540 -6.44 -9.70 17.13
CA PRO A 540 -5.50 -10.42 16.29
C PRO A 540 -6.14 -11.22 15.15
N GLU A 541 -7.33 -11.78 15.39
CA GLU A 541 -8.12 -12.55 14.42
C GLU A 541 -8.66 -11.64 13.31
N LEU A 542 -9.21 -10.46 13.68
CA LEU A 542 -9.63 -9.47 12.70
C LEU A 542 -8.43 -8.98 11.88
N GLN A 543 -7.31 -8.68 12.52
CA GLN A 543 -6.09 -8.24 11.83
C GLN A 543 -5.55 -9.31 10.87
N TYR A 544 -5.69 -10.61 11.18
CA TYR A 544 -5.36 -11.68 10.24
C TYR A 544 -6.25 -11.65 8.99
N ILE A 545 -7.56 -11.44 9.15
CA ILE A 545 -8.49 -11.29 8.01
C ILE A 545 -8.14 -10.05 7.18
N LEU A 546 -7.87 -8.91 7.83
CA LEU A 546 -7.45 -7.69 7.14
C LEU A 546 -6.14 -7.89 6.39
N ALA A 547 -5.17 -8.61 6.97
CA ALA A 547 -3.92 -8.95 6.31
C ALA A 547 -4.14 -9.79 5.04
N LEU A 548 -5.08 -10.74 5.05
CA LEU A 548 -5.44 -11.50 3.84
C LEU A 548 -6.05 -10.60 2.74
N ILE A 549 -6.93 -9.66 3.09
CA ILE A 549 -7.55 -8.73 2.14
C ILE A 549 -6.48 -7.80 1.54
N GLU A 550 -5.70 -7.15 2.41
CA GLU A 550 -4.72 -6.15 2.00
C GLU A 550 -3.58 -6.78 1.19
N SER A 551 -3.08 -7.97 1.57
CA SER A 551 -2.02 -8.64 0.83
C SER A 551 -2.48 -9.05 -0.57
N GLN A 552 -3.68 -9.61 -0.72
CA GLN A 552 -4.22 -9.95 -2.05
C GLN A 552 -4.36 -8.72 -2.94
N ALA A 553 -4.88 -7.60 -2.42
CA ALA A 553 -4.95 -6.35 -3.16
C ALA A 553 -3.55 -5.82 -3.54
N ALA A 554 -2.60 -5.91 -2.61
CA ALA A 554 -1.24 -5.45 -2.81
C ALA A 554 -0.45 -6.33 -3.79
N ASP A 555 -0.81 -7.61 -3.91
CA ASP A 555 -0.24 -8.58 -4.86
C ASP A 555 -0.96 -8.55 -6.22
N GLY A 556 -1.89 -7.61 -6.39
CA GLY A 556 -2.53 -7.31 -7.67
C GLY A 556 -3.73 -8.18 -7.99
N ALA A 557 -4.49 -8.65 -7.00
CA ALA A 557 -5.79 -9.28 -7.27
C ALA A 557 -6.72 -8.34 -8.06
N ASP A 558 -7.42 -8.89 -9.05
CA ASP A 558 -8.46 -8.19 -9.81
C ASP A 558 -9.82 -8.25 -9.11
N TYR A 559 -10.07 -9.32 -8.36
CA TYR A 559 -11.19 -9.47 -7.42
C TYR A 559 -10.72 -10.20 -6.15
N ILE A 560 -11.38 -9.97 -5.01
CA ILE A 560 -11.13 -10.73 -3.77
C ILE A 560 -12.34 -11.63 -3.50
N ALA A 561 -12.18 -12.94 -3.63
CA ALA A 561 -13.21 -13.91 -3.34
C ALA A 561 -13.44 -14.05 -1.84
N VAL A 562 -14.71 -14.00 -1.44
CA VAL A 562 -15.16 -14.28 -0.07
C VAL A 562 -16.05 -15.51 -0.14
N ASN A 563 -15.57 -16.62 0.42
CA ASN A 563 -16.32 -17.88 0.49
C ASN A 563 -16.50 -18.32 1.94
N ILE A 564 -17.75 -18.46 2.36
CA ILE A 564 -18.16 -18.76 3.74
C ILE A 564 -19.11 -19.96 3.82
N ASP A 565 -19.23 -20.75 2.76
CA ASP A 565 -20.26 -21.79 2.62
C ASP A 565 -20.20 -22.82 3.75
N GLN A 566 -19.01 -23.11 4.27
CA GLN A 566 -18.82 -24.04 5.39
C GLN A 566 -19.58 -23.61 6.66
N PHE A 567 -19.87 -22.33 6.86
CA PHE A 567 -20.71 -21.84 7.97
C PHE A 567 -22.22 -22.00 7.66
N GLY A 568 -22.59 -21.94 6.38
CA GLY A 568 -23.96 -22.08 5.91
C GLY A 568 -24.48 -23.52 5.96
N GLU A 569 -23.60 -24.52 5.88
CA GLU A 569 -23.96 -25.93 6.03
C GLU A 569 -24.69 -26.22 7.35
N THR A 570 -24.35 -25.49 8.42
CA THR A 570 -24.99 -25.62 9.73
C THR A 570 -25.97 -24.50 10.04
N ASP A 571 -25.73 -23.27 9.55
CA ASP A 571 -26.59 -22.10 9.79
C ASP A 571 -26.60 -21.16 8.56
N PRO A 572 -27.60 -21.28 7.67
CA PRO A 572 -27.73 -20.41 6.49
C PRO A 572 -27.87 -18.92 6.84
N ALA A 573 -28.50 -18.59 7.97
CA ALA A 573 -28.69 -17.20 8.38
C ALA A 573 -27.37 -16.57 8.83
N LEU A 574 -26.52 -17.35 9.53
CA LEU A 574 -25.16 -16.94 9.85
C LEU A 574 -24.35 -16.66 8.59
N ALA A 575 -24.44 -17.52 7.56
CA ALA A 575 -23.72 -17.27 6.32
C ALA A 575 -24.12 -15.92 5.69
N VAL A 576 -25.41 -15.62 5.59
CA VAL A 576 -25.89 -14.32 5.11
C VAL A 576 -25.30 -13.15 5.94
N LYS A 577 -25.29 -13.26 7.28
CA LYS A 577 -24.69 -12.24 8.16
C LYS A 577 -23.20 -12.05 7.86
N LEU A 578 -22.44 -13.15 7.81
CA LEU A 578 -21.00 -13.11 7.58
C LEU A 578 -20.66 -12.51 6.23
N MET A 579 -21.36 -12.90 5.16
CA MET A 579 -21.07 -12.39 3.82
C MET A 579 -21.12 -10.86 3.79
N LYS A 580 -22.14 -10.27 4.43
CA LYS A 580 -22.26 -8.81 4.52
C LYS A 580 -21.07 -8.18 5.25
N GLU A 581 -20.64 -8.75 6.38
CA GLU A 581 -19.50 -8.22 7.12
C GLU A 581 -18.19 -8.31 6.33
N TYR A 582 -17.89 -9.45 5.71
CA TYR A 582 -16.68 -9.59 4.89
C TYR A 582 -16.71 -8.71 3.64
N VAL A 583 -17.86 -8.50 3.00
CA VAL A 583 -18.03 -7.55 1.89
C VAL A 583 -17.71 -6.12 2.32
N LYS A 584 -18.16 -5.68 3.51
CA LYS A 584 -17.79 -4.37 4.08
C LYS A 584 -16.28 -4.26 4.30
N LEU A 585 -15.65 -5.32 4.82
CA LEU A 585 -14.19 -5.33 5.02
C LEU A 585 -13.44 -5.23 3.70
N VAL A 586 -13.82 -6.00 2.67
CA VAL A 586 -13.20 -5.92 1.34
C VAL A 586 -13.39 -4.54 0.73
N ARG A 587 -14.59 -3.94 0.82
CA ARG A 587 -14.83 -2.58 0.34
C ARG A 587 -13.90 -1.55 0.99
N LYS A 588 -13.69 -1.68 2.31
CA LYS A 588 -12.90 -0.72 3.09
C LYS A 588 -11.39 -0.93 2.97
N PHE A 589 -10.92 -2.17 2.94
CA PHE A 589 -9.50 -2.51 3.05
C PHE A 589 -8.92 -3.15 1.77
N GLY A 590 -9.74 -3.47 0.77
CA GLY A 590 -9.33 -4.05 -0.51
C GLY A 590 -8.66 -3.05 -1.46
N ARG A 591 -8.41 -1.80 -1.04
CA ARG A 591 -7.68 -0.77 -1.80
C ARG A 591 -8.25 -0.54 -3.21
N GLY A 592 -9.57 -0.63 -3.34
CA GLY A 592 -10.31 -0.45 -4.60
C GLY A 592 -10.51 -1.74 -5.43
N VAL A 593 -9.96 -2.88 -5.00
CA VAL A 593 -10.23 -4.18 -5.61
C VAL A 593 -11.66 -4.63 -5.26
N PRO A 594 -12.51 -4.92 -6.27
CA PRO A 594 -13.89 -5.36 -6.03
C PRO A 594 -13.96 -6.75 -5.38
N VAL A 595 -15.05 -6.99 -4.63
CA VAL A 595 -15.33 -8.30 -4.06
C VAL A 595 -15.81 -9.28 -5.15
N CYS A 596 -15.41 -10.55 -5.01
CA CYS A 596 -16.07 -11.69 -5.64
C CYS A 596 -16.91 -12.39 -4.54
N VAL A 597 -18.23 -12.26 -4.63
CA VAL A 597 -19.16 -12.88 -3.68
C VAL A 597 -19.30 -14.35 -4.09
N ASP A 598 -18.69 -15.25 -3.30
CA ASP A 598 -18.57 -16.67 -3.63
C ASP A 598 -19.41 -17.53 -2.70
N SER A 599 -20.48 -18.14 -3.24
CA SER A 599 -21.37 -19.04 -2.50
C SER A 599 -22.19 -19.96 -3.40
N SER A 600 -22.55 -21.11 -2.84
CA SER A 600 -23.53 -22.04 -3.39
C SER A 600 -25.00 -21.63 -3.15
N ASP A 601 -25.27 -20.74 -2.17
CA ASP A 601 -26.62 -20.28 -1.80
C ASP A 601 -26.95 -18.90 -2.41
N ASP A 602 -28.01 -18.83 -3.22
CA ASP A 602 -28.50 -17.60 -3.85
C ASP A 602 -28.78 -16.47 -2.83
N ASN A 603 -29.27 -16.79 -1.63
CA ASN A 603 -29.56 -15.77 -0.61
C ASN A 603 -28.29 -15.09 -0.11
N VAL A 604 -27.21 -15.84 0.04
CA VAL A 604 -25.89 -15.34 0.43
C VAL A 604 -25.33 -14.46 -0.68
N LEU A 605 -25.43 -14.89 -1.94
CA LEU A 605 -25.01 -14.09 -3.10
C LEU A 605 -25.76 -12.76 -3.18
N ILE A 606 -27.09 -12.79 -3.04
CA ILE A 606 -27.95 -11.60 -3.06
C ILE A 606 -27.58 -10.64 -1.93
N ALA A 607 -27.37 -11.16 -0.72
CA ALA A 607 -27.01 -10.35 0.44
C ALA A 607 -25.66 -9.65 0.26
N GLY A 608 -24.64 -10.38 -0.23
CA GLY A 608 -23.33 -9.81 -0.53
C GLY A 608 -23.39 -8.74 -1.63
N LEU A 609 -24.13 -9.01 -2.71
CA LEU A 609 -24.31 -8.04 -3.81
C LEU A 609 -24.99 -6.75 -3.33
N LYS A 610 -26.07 -6.86 -2.56
CA LYS A 610 -26.78 -5.70 -1.99
C LYS A 610 -25.87 -4.90 -1.07
N GLU A 611 -25.13 -5.57 -0.20
CA GLU A 611 -24.22 -4.92 0.74
C GLU A 611 -23.08 -4.19 0.03
N TRP A 612 -22.52 -4.74 -1.06
CA TRP A 612 -21.46 -4.07 -1.82
C TRP A 612 -21.87 -2.67 -2.30
N TYR A 613 -23.13 -2.54 -2.74
CA TYR A 613 -23.74 -1.29 -3.17
C TYR A 613 -24.33 -0.44 -2.04
N ASP A 614 -24.33 -0.91 -0.80
CA ASP A 614 -24.78 -0.16 0.37
C ASP A 614 -23.70 0.84 0.83
N THR A 615 -23.46 1.86 -0.01
CA THR A 615 -22.49 2.94 0.23
C THR A 615 -22.82 4.15 -0.63
N SER A 616 -22.42 5.34 -0.16
CA SER A 616 -22.47 6.57 -0.96
C SER A 616 -21.30 6.70 -1.95
N GLU A 617 -20.25 5.87 -1.79
CA GLU A 617 -19.07 5.92 -2.64
C GLU A 617 -19.26 5.17 -3.96
N LYS A 618 -18.64 5.67 -5.03
CA LYS A 618 -18.65 4.96 -6.31
C LYS A 618 -17.76 3.72 -6.21
N VAL A 619 -18.37 2.55 -6.28
CA VAL A 619 -17.69 1.25 -6.31
C VAL A 619 -17.60 0.67 -7.72
N GLN A 620 -16.61 -0.19 -7.96
CA GLN A 620 -16.52 -0.99 -9.18
C GLN A 620 -17.54 -2.14 -9.15
N PRO A 621 -18.02 -2.64 -10.30
CA PRO A 621 -18.89 -3.81 -10.34
C PRO A 621 -18.25 -5.04 -9.66
N PRO A 622 -18.95 -5.71 -8.72
CA PRO A 622 -18.45 -6.92 -8.09
C PRO A 622 -18.60 -8.12 -9.04
N LEU A 623 -17.96 -9.23 -8.67
CA LEU A 623 -18.12 -10.53 -9.33
C LEU A 623 -19.00 -11.44 -8.46
N VAL A 624 -19.94 -12.17 -9.05
CA VAL A 624 -20.79 -13.14 -8.36
C VAL A 624 -20.41 -14.55 -8.80
N ASN A 625 -19.97 -15.39 -7.87
CA ASN A 625 -19.58 -16.78 -8.11
C ASN A 625 -20.46 -17.74 -7.29
N SER A 626 -21.25 -18.65 -7.86
CA SER A 626 -21.57 -18.81 -9.29
C SER A 626 -23.06 -18.83 -9.54
N ILE A 627 -23.44 -18.39 -10.74
CA ILE A 627 -24.79 -18.56 -11.29
C ILE A 627 -24.82 -19.85 -12.11
N LYS A 628 -25.87 -20.65 -11.94
CA LYS A 628 -26.09 -21.92 -12.64
C LYS A 628 -27.33 -21.81 -13.51
N VAL A 629 -27.52 -22.73 -14.46
CA VAL A 629 -28.69 -22.70 -15.36
C VAL A 629 -30.01 -22.74 -14.58
N TYR A 630 -30.08 -23.47 -13.46
CA TYR A 630 -31.28 -23.57 -12.63
C TYR A 630 -31.43 -22.46 -11.57
N THR A 631 -30.43 -21.60 -11.38
CA THR A 631 -30.48 -20.42 -10.47
C THR A 631 -30.53 -19.08 -11.21
N MET A 632 -30.35 -19.07 -12.53
CA MET A 632 -30.24 -17.85 -13.32
C MET A 632 -31.49 -16.96 -13.27
N ASP A 633 -32.68 -17.57 -13.16
CA ASP A 633 -33.94 -16.83 -13.10
C ASP A 633 -34.09 -16.02 -11.80
N ASN A 634 -33.43 -16.43 -10.71
CA ASN A 634 -33.37 -15.68 -9.46
C ASN A 634 -32.31 -14.57 -9.50
N MET A 635 -31.17 -14.86 -10.12
CA MET A 635 -29.97 -14.01 -10.03
C MET A 635 -29.87 -12.95 -11.14
N MET A 636 -30.13 -13.30 -12.40
CA MET A 636 -29.95 -12.39 -13.53
C MET A 636 -30.87 -11.16 -13.53
N PRO A 637 -32.13 -11.21 -13.05
CA PRO A 637 -32.98 -10.02 -12.95
C PRO A 637 -32.40 -8.89 -12.10
N LEU A 638 -31.51 -9.20 -11.14
CA LEU A 638 -30.87 -8.23 -10.26
C LEU A 638 -30.01 -7.21 -11.02
N LYS A 639 -29.58 -7.51 -12.26
CA LYS A 639 -28.80 -6.60 -13.12
C LYS A 639 -29.51 -5.26 -13.38
N LYS A 640 -30.84 -5.24 -13.28
CA LYS A 640 -31.65 -4.02 -13.39
C LYS A 640 -31.42 -3.04 -12.23
N HIS A 641 -30.98 -3.54 -11.08
CA HIS A 641 -30.82 -2.78 -9.85
C HIS A 641 -29.35 -2.63 -9.45
N TYR A 642 -28.53 -3.63 -9.74
CA TYR A 642 -27.12 -3.69 -9.36
C TYR A 642 -26.28 -4.04 -10.58
N ASP A 643 -25.23 -3.27 -10.84
CA ASP A 643 -24.31 -3.56 -11.94
C ASP A 643 -23.30 -4.61 -11.50
N PHE A 644 -23.36 -5.85 -11.99
CA PHE A 644 -22.38 -6.88 -11.61
C PHE A 644 -21.96 -7.72 -12.81
N LYS A 645 -20.86 -8.45 -12.59
CA LYS A 645 -20.35 -9.50 -13.46
C LYS A 645 -20.57 -10.84 -12.77
N PHE A 646 -20.60 -11.95 -13.50
CA PHE A 646 -20.81 -13.25 -12.89
C PHE A 646 -19.95 -14.35 -13.48
N ILE A 647 -19.69 -15.37 -12.66
CA ILE A 647 -19.16 -16.66 -13.07
C ILE A 647 -20.34 -17.62 -13.24
N GLY A 648 -20.55 -18.07 -14.48
CA GLY A 648 -21.50 -19.10 -14.86
C GLY A 648 -20.85 -20.47 -14.72
N LEU A 649 -21.27 -21.25 -13.72
CA LEU A 649 -20.77 -22.60 -13.51
C LEU A 649 -21.46 -23.56 -14.50
N LEU A 650 -20.65 -24.19 -15.36
CA LEU A 650 -21.12 -25.14 -16.37
C LEU A 650 -21.26 -26.53 -15.74
N ILE A 651 -22.35 -26.74 -15.03
CA ILE A 651 -22.69 -28.02 -14.41
C ILE A 651 -24.15 -28.36 -14.70
N SER A 652 -24.42 -29.57 -15.14
CA SER A 652 -25.79 -30.09 -15.26
C SER A 652 -26.31 -30.56 -13.90
N GLU A 653 -27.64 -30.55 -13.68
CA GLU A 653 -28.25 -31.12 -12.46
C GLU A 653 -27.98 -32.65 -12.32
N ALA A 654 -27.60 -33.31 -13.42
CA ALA A 654 -27.36 -34.75 -13.49
C ALA A 654 -25.84 -35.06 -13.61
N LYS A 655 -25.21 -35.44 -12.50
CA LYS A 655 -23.84 -36.00 -12.40
C LYS A 655 -22.78 -35.34 -13.33
N ALA A 656 -22.26 -34.20 -12.88
CA ALA A 656 -21.14 -33.43 -13.45
C ALA A 656 -19.93 -34.20 -14.03
N ALA A 657 -19.69 -35.46 -13.63
CA ALA A 657 -18.55 -36.25 -14.09
C ALA A 657 -18.71 -36.82 -15.51
N THR A 658 -19.91 -36.76 -16.11
CA THR A 658 -20.21 -37.37 -17.43
C THR A 658 -20.50 -36.39 -18.55
N ASP A 659 -20.53 -35.08 -18.27
CA ASP A 659 -20.83 -34.07 -19.29
C ASP A 659 -19.77 -34.06 -20.41
N THR A 660 -20.23 -34.00 -21.65
CA THR A 660 -19.37 -33.86 -22.83
C THR A 660 -19.03 -32.39 -23.11
N VAL A 661 -18.07 -32.14 -23.99
CA VAL A 661 -17.70 -30.77 -24.43
C VAL A 661 -18.91 -30.03 -25.02
N ASP A 662 -19.77 -30.73 -25.77
CA ASP A 662 -20.96 -30.13 -26.39
C ASP A 662 -22.06 -29.85 -25.35
N ASP A 663 -22.21 -30.70 -24.33
CA ASP A 663 -23.15 -30.45 -23.22
C ASP A 663 -22.77 -29.17 -22.47
N LEU A 664 -21.49 -29.03 -22.10
CA LEU A 664 -20.97 -27.85 -21.41
C LEU A 664 -21.09 -26.59 -22.29
N TYR A 665 -20.83 -26.70 -23.59
CA TYR A 665 -21.04 -25.60 -24.55
C TYR A 665 -22.52 -25.17 -24.60
N ASN A 666 -23.46 -26.11 -24.58
CA ASN A 666 -24.89 -25.80 -24.59
C ASN A 666 -25.35 -25.12 -23.30
N LEU A 667 -24.81 -25.52 -22.14
CA LEU A 667 -25.03 -24.82 -20.87
C LEU A 667 -24.51 -23.37 -20.94
N ALA A 668 -23.32 -23.17 -21.49
CA ALA A 668 -22.73 -21.83 -21.65
C ALA A 668 -23.62 -20.94 -22.55
N LYS A 669 -24.11 -21.48 -23.66
CA LYS A 669 -25.04 -20.78 -24.56
C LYS A 669 -26.35 -20.41 -23.88
N THR A 670 -26.90 -21.33 -23.09
CA THR A 670 -28.14 -21.10 -22.33
C THR A 670 -27.97 -19.94 -21.34
N LEU A 671 -26.87 -19.94 -20.57
CA LEU A 671 -26.55 -18.85 -19.65
C LEU A 671 -26.31 -17.53 -20.38
N TYR A 672 -25.62 -17.55 -21.51
CA TYR A 672 -25.38 -16.36 -22.32
C TYR A 672 -26.68 -15.74 -22.83
N ASP A 673 -27.56 -16.55 -23.44
CA ASP A 673 -28.82 -16.08 -24.01
C ASP A 673 -29.74 -15.50 -22.91
N ALA A 674 -29.72 -16.10 -21.71
CA ALA A 674 -30.40 -15.54 -20.55
C ALA A 674 -29.77 -14.21 -20.11
N ALA A 675 -28.44 -14.13 -19.99
CA ALA A 675 -27.75 -12.91 -19.57
C ALA A 675 -27.99 -11.74 -20.54
N MET A 676 -27.99 -11.98 -21.85
CA MET A 676 -28.26 -10.95 -22.85
C MET A 676 -29.66 -10.34 -22.70
N LYS A 677 -30.67 -11.13 -22.33
CA LYS A 677 -32.03 -10.63 -22.06
C LYS A 677 -32.10 -9.69 -20.86
N HIS A 678 -31.15 -9.79 -19.94
CA HIS A 678 -31.07 -8.97 -18.73
C HIS A 678 -30.08 -7.79 -18.84
N GLY A 679 -29.52 -7.55 -20.03
CA GLY A 679 -28.68 -6.38 -20.30
C GLY A 679 -27.21 -6.55 -19.92
N PHE A 680 -26.75 -7.79 -19.73
CA PHE A 680 -25.31 -8.07 -19.60
C PHE A 680 -24.59 -7.91 -20.94
N LYS A 681 -23.29 -7.63 -20.88
CA LYS A 681 -22.38 -7.70 -22.03
C LYS A 681 -21.54 -8.97 -21.97
N ALA A 682 -21.06 -9.44 -23.12
CA ALA A 682 -20.23 -10.64 -23.18
C ALA A 682 -18.99 -10.56 -22.25
N GLU A 683 -18.34 -9.39 -22.19
CA GLU A 683 -17.18 -9.10 -21.32
C GLU A 683 -17.49 -9.09 -19.80
N GLU A 684 -18.78 -9.21 -19.42
CA GLU A 684 -19.23 -9.30 -18.02
C GLU A 684 -19.52 -10.74 -17.59
N ILE A 685 -19.40 -11.70 -18.52
CA ILE A 685 -19.72 -13.12 -18.32
C ILE A 685 -18.42 -13.92 -18.26
N PHE A 686 -18.22 -14.64 -17.16
CA PHE A 686 -17.13 -15.59 -16.98
C PHE A 686 -17.73 -16.99 -16.96
N PHE A 687 -17.15 -17.95 -17.67
CA PHE A 687 -17.58 -19.35 -17.60
C PHE A 687 -16.57 -20.19 -16.83
N ASP A 688 -17.06 -21.08 -15.98
CA ASP A 688 -16.26 -22.10 -15.29
C ASP A 688 -16.67 -23.49 -15.79
N SER A 689 -15.75 -24.15 -16.50
CA SER A 689 -15.93 -25.52 -17.02
C SER A 689 -15.51 -26.61 -16.02
N THR A 690 -15.28 -26.25 -14.77
CA THR A 690 -14.84 -27.11 -13.65
C THR A 690 -13.42 -27.65 -13.82
N VAL A 691 -12.67 -27.69 -12.71
CA VAL A 691 -11.33 -28.29 -12.63
C VAL A 691 -11.34 -29.48 -11.70
N PHE A 692 -10.83 -30.61 -12.19
CA PHE A 692 -10.56 -31.79 -11.37
C PHE A 692 -9.05 -31.92 -11.09
N PRO A 693 -8.65 -32.51 -9.94
CA PRO A 693 -7.24 -32.76 -9.66
C PRO A 693 -6.60 -33.68 -10.69
N LEU A 694 -5.41 -33.30 -11.19
CA LEU A 694 -4.64 -34.10 -12.16
C LEU A 694 -4.34 -35.51 -11.65
N ALA A 695 -4.19 -35.68 -10.33
CA ALA A 695 -3.88 -36.98 -9.73
C ALA A 695 -4.99 -38.02 -9.92
N ILE A 696 -6.24 -37.58 -10.13
CA ILE A 696 -7.40 -38.46 -10.36
C ILE A 696 -7.92 -38.38 -11.79
N ASP A 697 -7.23 -37.63 -12.66
CA ASP A 697 -7.64 -37.38 -14.04
C ASP A 697 -7.21 -38.50 -15.00
N MET A 698 -7.61 -39.72 -14.64
CA MET A 698 -7.27 -40.95 -15.34
C MET A 698 -8.52 -41.82 -15.45
N PRO A 699 -9.38 -41.60 -16.45
CA PRO A 699 -10.57 -42.41 -16.64
C PRO A 699 -10.19 -43.87 -16.92
N MET A 700 -10.64 -44.78 -16.05
CA MET A 700 -10.35 -46.23 -16.17
C MET A 700 -11.21 -46.93 -17.24
N GLN A 701 -12.16 -46.21 -17.84
CA GLN A 701 -13.03 -46.73 -18.90
C GLN A 701 -12.44 -46.38 -20.28
N PRO A 702 -12.24 -47.36 -21.18
CA PRO A 702 -11.73 -47.10 -22.53
C PRO A 702 -12.61 -46.12 -23.31
N GLY A 703 -11.98 -45.20 -24.05
CA GLY A 703 -12.69 -44.24 -24.91
C GLY A 703 -13.33 -43.05 -24.17
N VAL A 704 -13.15 -42.94 -22.86
CA VAL A 704 -13.63 -41.80 -22.08
C VAL A 704 -12.50 -40.75 -21.96
N PRO A 705 -12.72 -39.50 -22.40
CA PRO A 705 -11.73 -38.45 -22.25
C PRO A 705 -11.48 -38.06 -20.79
N GLY A 706 -10.26 -37.58 -20.51
CA GLY A 706 -9.91 -36.97 -19.23
C GLY A 706 -10.74 -35.73 -18.92
N TYR A 707 -10.81 -35.36 -17.65
CA TYR A 707 -11.42 -34.14 -17.17
C TYR A 707 -10.66 -32.91 -17.68
N THR A 708 -9.33 -32.85 -17.59
CA THR A 708 -8.54 -31.71 -18.10
C THR A 708 -8.74 -31.53 -19.60
N TYR A 709 -8.77 -32.63 -20.36
CA TYR A 709 -9.13 -32.60 -21.78
C TYR A 709 -10.49 -31.94 -22.00
N ARG A 710 -11.53 -32.36 -21.25
CA ARG A 710 -12.89 -31.79 -21.35
C ARG A 710 -12.92 -30.32 -20.96
N THR A 711 -12.30 -29.94 -19.84
CA THR A 711 -12.20 -28.55 -19.36
C THR A 711 -11.60 -27.65 -20.44
N PHE A 712 -10.43 -28.03 -21.00
CA PHE A 712 -9.69 -27.20 -21.95
C PHE A 712 -10.36 -27.14 -23.33
N ASN A 713 -10.85 -28.26 -23.84
CA ASN A 713 -11.55 -28.29 -25.12
C ASN A 713 -12.91 -27.59 -25.05
N THR A 714 -13.57 -27.56 -23.90
CA THR A 714 -14.76 -26.72 -23.67
C THR A 714 -14.44 -25.24 -23.80
N ILE A 715 -13.38 -24.76 -23.14
CA ILE A 715 -12.92 -23.36 -23.25
C ILE A 715 -12.65 -23.03 -24.72
N LYS A 716 -11.88 -23.88 -25.41
CA LYS A 716 -11.54 -23.69 -26.83
C LYS A 716 -12.79 -23.67 -27.71
N ARG A 717 -13.73 -24.59 -27.49
CA ARG A 717 -14.98 -24.71 -28.27
C ARG A 717 -15.89 -23.50 -28.10
N ILE A 718 -15.93 -22.90 -26.92
CA ILE A 718 -16.71 -21.68 -26.68
C ILE A 718 -15.97 -20.45 -27.22
N LYS A 719 -14.64 -20.35 -27.06
CA LYS A 719 -13.85 -19.23 -27.61
C LYS A 719 -13.87 -19.15 -29.15
N THR A 720 -14.10 -20.26 -29.85
CA THR A 720 -14.28 -20.26 -31.31
C THR A 720 -15.67 -19.82 -31.75
N ASP A 721 -16.65 -19.73 -30.84
CA ASP A 721 -17.99 -19.25 -31.14
C ASP A 721 -18.02 -17.71 -31.31
N PRO A 722 -18.53 -17.18 -32.44
CA PRO A 722 -18.56 -15.72 -32.68
C PRO A 722 -19.34 -14.91 -31.63
N LEU A 723 -20.37 -15.49 -30.99
CA LEU A 723 -21.19 -14.84 -29.97
C LEU A 723 -20.49 -14.84 -28.61
N LEU A 724 -19.83 -15.95 -28.29
CA LEU A 724 -19.25 -16.20 -26.95
C LEU A 724 -17.77 -15.82 -26.85
N LYS A 725 -17.06 -15.57 -27.96
CA LYS A 725 -15.61 -15.29 -27.99
C LYS A 725 -15.13 -14.16 -27.06
N ASN A 726 -16.01 -13.20 -26.76
CA ASN A 726 -15.71 -12.05 -25.91
C ASN A 726 -16.03 -12.32 -24.42
N CYS A 727 -16.60 -13.48 -24.08
CA CYS A 727 -16.77 -13.92 -22.70
C CYS A 727 -15.43 -14.40 -22.12
N HIS A 728 -15.32 -14.34 -20.80
CA HIS A 728 -14.15 -14.77 -20.05
C HIS A 728 -14.28 -16.23 -19.57
N PHE A 729 -13.17 -16.83 -19.20
CA PHE A 729 -13.09 -18.18 -18.63
C PHE A 729 -12.30 -18.15 -17.35
N SER A 730 -12.95 -18.55 -16.26
CA SER A 730 -12.36 -18.64 -14.94
C SER A 730 -12.32 -20.09 -14.50
N LEU A 731 -11.20 -20.50 -13.91
CA LEU A 731 -11.05 -21.82 -13.33
C LEU A 731 -10.54 -21.73 -11.90
N GLY A 732 -11.02 -22.63 -11.03
CA GLY A 732 -10.42 -22.93 -9.73
C GLY A 732 -9.10 -23.68 -9.88
N VAL A 733 -8.06 -23.03 -10.43
CA VAL A 733 -6.84 -23.71 -10.89
C VAL A 733 -6.05 -24.39 -9.76
N THR A 734 -6.21 -23.95 -8.51
CA THR A 734 -5.60 -24.59 -7.34
C THR A 734 -6.16 -25.99 -7.07
N ASN A 735 -7.38 -26.29 -7.54
CA ASN A 735 -7.95 -27.63 -7.46
C ASN A 735 -7.20 -28.65 -8.35
N SER A 736 -6.55 -28.20 -9.43
CA SER A 736 -5.79 -29.08 -10.34
C SER A 736 -4.65 -29.84 -9.63
N VAL A 737 -4.14 -29.31 -8.50
CA VAL A 737 -2.96 -29.83 -7.80
C VAL A 737 -3.24 -30.34 -6.39
N ARG A 738 -4.52 -30.41 -5.97
CA ARG A 738 -4.92 -30.73 -4.58
C ARG A 738 -4.25 -32.01 -4.07
N ASP A 739 -4.29 -33.06 -4.89
CA ASP A 739 -3.88 -34.43 -4.53
C ASP A 739 -2.46 -34.78 -5.01
N LEU A 740 -1.66 -33.78 -5.45
CA LEU A 740 -0.28 -34.00 -5.89
C LEU A 740 0.73 -34.00 -4.71
N PRO A 741 1.79 -34.83 -4.78
CA PRO A 741 2.73 -35.02 -3.67
C PRO A 741 3.70 -33.85 -3.43
N ALA A 742 4.03 -33.07 -4.47
CA ALA A 742 4.98 -31.95 -4.38
C ALA A 742 4.79 -30.96 -5.53
N ARG A 743 5.63 -29.90 -5.57
CA ARG A 743 5.72 -28.93 -6.68
C ARG A 743 4.40 -28.26 -7.09
N LYS A 744 3.42 -28.19 -6.18
CA LYS A 744 2.06 -27.69 -6.44
C LYS A 744 2.03 -26.34 -7.17
N ILE A 745 2.84 -25.37 -6.73
CA ILE A 745 2.93 -24.05 -7.39
C ILE A 745 3.45 -24.16 -8.82
N GLY A 746 4.50 -24.97 -9.05
CA GLY A 746 5.06 -25.19 -10.38
C GLY A 746 4.08 -25.87 -11.33
N VAL A 747 3.34 -26.88 -10.84
CA VAL A 747 2.32 -27.56 -11.65
C VAL A 747 1.15 -26.63 -11.93
N THR A 748 0.73 -25.81 -10.95
CA THR A 748 -0.35 -24.81 -11.17
C THR A 748 0.06 -23.78 -12.23
N ARG A 749 1.33 -23.33 -12.22
CA ARG A 749 1.88 -22.45 -13.27
C ARG A 749 1.83 -23.09 -14.65
N ALA A 750 2.27 -24.35 -14.75
CA ALA A 750 2.18 -25.10 -16.01
C ALA A 750 0.72 -25.28 -16.46
N TYR A 751 -0.19 -25.55 -15.52
CA TYR A 751 -1.61 -25.71 -15.81
C TYR A 751 -2.22 -24.44 -16.38
N VAL A 752 -1.98 -23.30 -15.74
CA VAL A 752 -2.42 -21.99 -16.26
C VAL A 752 -1.80 -21.71 -17.62
N GLU A 753 -0.50 -21.95 -17.80
CA GLU A 753 0.17 -21.70 -19.08
C GLU A 753 -0.45 -22.51 -20.22
N VAL A 754 -0.71 -23.80 -20.01
CA VAL A 754 -1.35 -24.65 -21.03
C VAL A 754 -2.81 -24.22 -21.23
N ALA A 755 -3.57 -23.98 -20.16
CA ALA A 755 -4.97 -23.54 -20.24
C ALA A 755 -5.15 -22.21 -21.00
N MET A 756 -4.22 -21.27 -20.85
CA MET A 756 -4.22 -20.01 -21.60
C MET A 756 -4.15 -20.23 -23.12
N ARG A 757 -3.46 -21.28 -23.59
CA ARG A 757 -3.40 -21.64 -25.02
C ARG A 757 -4.76 -22.11 -25.54
N TYR A 758 -5.62 -22.62 -24.66
CA TYR A 758 -7.00 -23.00 -24.97
C TYR A 758 -7.99 -21.84 -24.78
N GLY A 759 -7.56 -20.72 -24.19
CA GLY A 759 -8.34 -19.49 -24.07
C GLY A 759 -8.71 -19.08 -22.64
N LEU A 760 -8.11 -19.68 -21.62
CA LEU A 760 -8.26 -19.24 -20.23
C LEU A 760 -7.74 -17.80 -20.07
N ASP A 761 -8.54 -16.94 -19.43
CA ASP A 761 -8.18 -15.54 -19.17
C ASP A 761 -8.51 -15.06 -17.75
N ALA A 762 -9.02 -15.93 -16.87
CA ALA A 762 -9.24 -15.68 -15.45
C ALA A 762 -8.96 -16.93 -14.60
N GLY A 763 -8.68 -16.75 -13.31
CA GLY A 763 -8.52 -17.87 -12.39
C GLY A 763 -8.73 -17.49 -10.94
N ILE A 764 -9.31 -18.41 -10.17
CA ILE A 764 -9.36 -18.35 -8.70
C ILE A 764 -8.03 -18.89 -8.18
N VAL A 765 -7.23 -18.00 -7.58
CA VAL A 765 -5.80 -18.20 -7.35
C VAL A 765 -5.32 -17.52 -6.07
N ASN A 766 -4.17 -17.96 -5.58
CA ASN A 766 -3.32 -17.13 -4.74
C ASN A 766 -2.62 -16.05 -5.58
N ALA A 767 -3.02 -14.79 -5.38
CA ALA A 767 -2.51 -13.63 -6.12
C ALA A 767 -0.98 -13.47 -6.05
N ALA A 768 -0.35 -13.86 -4.94
CA ALA A 768 1.10 -13.77 -4.75
C ALA A 768 1.92 -14.66 -5.71
N HIS A 769 1.29 -15.65 -6.35
CA HIS A 769 1.98 -16.53 -7.28
C HIS A 769 2.21 -15.92 -8.67
N HIS A 770 1.51 -14.82 -9.00
CA HIS A 770 1.58 -14.11 -10.28
C HIS A 770 1.54 -15.07 -11.50
N LEU A 771 0.54 -15.96 -11.51
CA LEU A 771 0.41 -16.99 -12.53
C LEU A 771 0.26 -16.38 -13.94
N GLY A 772 0.87 -17.02 -14.94
CA GLY A 772 0.88 -16.55 -16.33
C GLY A 772 1.91 -15.47 -16.65
N ASN A 773 2.50 -14.79 -15.65
CA ASN A 773 3.50 -13.73 -15.90
C ASN A 773 4.92 -14.27 -16.15
N SER A 774 5.20 -15.52 -15.77
CA SER A 774 6.51 -16.16 -15.94
C SER A 774 6.33 -17.55 -16.57
N PRO A 775 7.24 -17.97 -17.46
CA PRO A 775 7.17 -19.28 -18.08
C PRO A 775 7.28 -20.38 -17.02
N ALA A 776 6.48 -21.44 -17.18
CA ALA A 776 6.54 -22.61 -16.33
C ALA A 776 7.72 -23.53 -16.72
N ASP A 777 8.04 -24.47 -15.83
CA ASP A 777 9.05 -25.49 -16.08
C ASP A 777 8.61 -26.37 -17.28
N PRO A 778 9.43 -26.51 -18.35
CA PRO A 778 9.06 -27.25 -19.55
C PRO A 778 8.62 -28.70 -19.29
N ASP A 779 9.20 -29.37 -18.30
CA ASP A 779 8.83 -30.76 -17.96
C ASP A 779 7.42 -30.81 -17.35
N LEU A 780 7.05 -29.79 -16.57
CA LEU A 780 5.71 -29.68 -15.98
C LEU A 780 4.68 -29.26 -17.03
N VAL A 781 5.06 -28.40 -17.97
CA VAL A 781 4.22 -28.05 -19.13
C VAL A 781 3.91 -29.32 -19.93
N LYS A 782 4.92 -30.12 -20.25
CA LYS A 782 4.75 -31.40 -20.95
C LYS A 782 3.84 -32.37 -20.20
N LEU A 783 3.96 -32.42 -18.87
CA LEU A 783 3.05 -33.22 -18.03
C LEU A 783 1.60 -32.75 -18.22
N VAL A 784 1.31 -31.45 -18.08
CA VAL A 784 -0.07 -30.96 -18.22
C VAL A 784 -0.58 -31.09 -19.65
N GLU A 785 0.25 -30.87 -20.68
CA GLU A 785 -0.11 -31.10 -22.08
C GLU A 785 -0.58 -32.53 -22.32
N ALA A 786 0.10 -33.52 -21.72
CA ALA A 786 -0.33 -34.92 -21.85
C ALA A 786 -1.75 -35.13 -21.31
N TYR A 787 -2.14 -34.48 -20.22
CA TYR A 787 -3.51 -34.52 -19.67
C TYR A 787 -4.52 -33.71 -20.50
N ALA A 788 -4.10 -32.56 -21.03
CA ALA A 788 -4.90 -31.76 -21.96
C ALA A 788 -5.23 -32.51 -23.25
N ASP A 789 -4.37 -33.45 -23.64
CA ASP A 789 -4.53 -34.26 -24.86
C ASP A 789 -5.24 -35.60 -24.62
N LEU A 790 -5.62 -35.97 -23.38
CA LEU A 790 -6.30 -37.22 -23.00
C LEU A 790 -7.72 -37.34 -23.61
N ASP A 791 -7.80 -37.66 -24.89
CA ASP A 791 -9.03 -37.85 -25.66
C ASP A 791 -9.71 -39.22 -25.48
N GLY A 792 -9.19 -40.06 -24.57
CA GLY A 792 -9.68 -41.41 -24.33
C GLY A 792 -8.93 -42.51 -25.10
N SER A 793 -7.92 -42.16 -25.90
CA SER A 793 -7.04 -43.13 -26.55
C SER A 793 -6.04 -43.77 -25.58
N SER A 794 -5.83 -45.08 -25.71
CA SER A 794 -4.92 -45.85 -24.83
C SER A 794 -3.45 -45.39 -24.95
N GLU A 795 -3.04 -44.92 -26.13
CA GLU A 795 -1.68 -44.42 -26.35
C GLU A 795 -1.39 -43.18 -25.50
N LYS A 796 -2.26 -42.17 -25.57
CA LYS A 796 -2.10 -40.95 -24.79
C LYS A 796 -2.25 -41.18 -23.29
N LEU A 797 -3.14 -42.10 -22.90
CA LEU A 797 -3.26 -42.54 -21.50
C LEU A 797 -1.93 -43.09 -20.97
N ASN A 798 -1.27 -43.97 -21.73
CA ASN A 798 0.03 -44.53 -21.33
C ASN A 798 1.10 -43.43 -21.18
N VAL A 799 1.13 -42.45 -22.09
CA VAL A 799 2.07 -41.31 -22.00
C VAL A 799 1.81 -40.48 -20.74
N ALA A 800 0.55 -40.13 -20.46
CA ALA A 800 0.19 -39.35 -19.27
C ALA A 800 0.52 -40.11 -17.97
N MET A 801 0.28 -41.44 -17.96
CA MET A 801 0.61 -42.31 -16.82
C MET A 801 2.12 -42.38 -16.59
N GLN A 802 2.91 -42.53 -17.66
CA GLN A 802 4.36 -42.54 -17.57
C GLN A 802 4.89 -41.22 -17.00
N LEU A 803 4.45 -40.08 -17.55
CA LEU A 803 4.89 -38.76 -17.09
C LEU A 803 4.49 -38.48 -15.64
N MET A 804 3.28 -38.87 -15.23
CA MET A 804 2.85 -38.75 -13.83
C MET A 804 3.63 -39.69 -12.90
N GLY A 805 3.93 -40.90 -13.35
CA GLY A 805 4.80 -41.85 -12.64
C GLY A 805 6.21 -41.29 -12.43
N ASP A 806 6.82 -40.75 -13.48
CA ASP A 806 8.13 -40.09 -13.44
C ASP A 806 8.12 -38.87 -12.52
N PHE A 807 7.08 -38.04 -12.60
CA PHE A 807 6.90 -36.90 -11.70
C PHE A 807 6.81 -37.35 -10.24
N CYS A 808 6.00 -38.37 -9.93
CA CYS A 808 5.87 -38.89 -8.58
C CYS A 808 7.18 -39.52 -8.09
N SER A 809 7.89 -40.26 -8.94
CA SER A 809 9.16 -40.90 -8.62
C SER A 809 10.23 -39.85 -8.26
N LYS A 810 10.40 -38.82 -9.09
CA LYS A 810 11.35 -37.71 -8.86
C LYS A 810 11.06 -36.91 -7.58
N ASN A 811 9.80 -36.89 -7.13
CA ASN A 811 9.35 -36.09 -6.00
C ASN A 811 9.00 -36.89 -4.75
N ARG A 812 9.21 -38.22 -4.75
CA ARG A 812 9.12 -39.01 -3.51
C ARG A 812 10.18 -38.50 -2.55
N LYS A 813 9.76 -38.07 -1.36
CA LYS A 813 10.70 -37.89 -0.26
C LYS A 813 11.35 -39.26 0.02
N PRO A 814 12.67 -39.35 0.23
CA PRO A 814 13.27 -40.58 0.73
C PRO A 814 12.51 -40.96 2.01
N SER A 815 12.05 -42.21 2.10
CA SER A 815 11.47 -42.74 3.32
C SER A 815 12.48 -42.55 4.45
N ALA A 816 12.07 -41.82 5.48
CA ALA A 816 12.88 -41.57 6.68
C ALA A 816 13.18 -42.88 7.43
#